data_AF-A0A6I5KQ51-F1
#
_entry.id   AF-A0A6I5KQ51-F1
#
_cell.length_a   1.000
_cell.length_b   1.000
_cell.length_c   1.000
_cell.angle_alpha   90.00
_cell.angle_beta   90.00
_cell.angle_gamma   90.00
#
_symmetry.space_group_name_H-M   'P 1'
#
loop_
_entity.id
_entity.type
_entity.pdbx_description
1 polymer ?
#
loop_
_entity_poly.entity_id
_entity_poly.type
_entity_poly.pdbx_seq_one_letter_code
_entity_poly.pdbx_strand_id
1 'polypeptide(L)'
;MKNLTKIIVSVVFAIILGCSSDDSPQPGDDNNGNPTSEYEMVDVQVILPQNPTIDLSKTTLVSLGSTSEVDGSAKGKIPFNPGSVELAYLLDQDNNVLLAGFLSDGRKEISLETTAEVILYYGLDYYLLPPSAKKAFLNGVGQITDFDGWVNNLGTLFANDPLMYSKGAYLELLNDKIEQISSKNGNSSENRIFINDVLNKSGIVIQNPDSVHVQLQNFFPRRTHAFVYKKLVYDRDGNLTEIPDYSENPMVHFNLKPGKKQQIDAFQVGNQLSQVGTQASIIENASVSDPIALPFSGNTEFVAEYELVVVGSGAEKTISRDLSSVEKEAYETLNVKTYILDYFLPTLLDIGGNKDLLPAFGDAKEDALYDAVLPALQANSTVLDAVKQNKFKEASEVFLPELYGNIRLSDDLRNILTDVYNIISNGGSMPNTFVQSHELVETGIQRMEMVMDALYKNMNLGQKTNVKMLNTEANAVESWIMDSINAEVTIFPTEADVCLGDPLEIRSGYYTFYEPEVEDFEYHWSTSNKFGGRIQDIEGDPSNYGVSIVTTSNIVSYISVATESDLTDGDNFETVEVVVYTKNLQSGQLTEVGRTSMVVNNKKTCISFFAPFEKEVLITTFSSQLLCGGGLVYTVGVPGYIARFKAVEGATSYMGKILKKDGTYGDEFVLSDLEDIGDDMLEYHLGVGPINVLQTCDQAEAEQEQQRKLDYMDNIGHQGIEITPIF
;
A
#
# COMPACT_ATOMS: atom_id res chain seq x y z
N MET A 1 75.57 -22.98 6.40
CA MET A 1 75.38 -24.13 7.33
C MET A 1 73.88 -24.39 7.40
N LYS A 2 73.24 -25.45 6.91
CA LYS A 2 73.59 -26.79 6.39
C LYS A 2 72.81 -26.95 5.06
N ASN A 3 73.50 -27.24 3.96
CA ASN A 3 73.53 -28.54 3.25
C ASN A 3 72.13 -29.06 2.86
N LEU A 4 71.66 -28.93 1.61
CA LEU A 4 72.15 -29.45 0.32
C LEU A 4 71.75 -30.92 0.08
N THR A 5 71.44 -31.20 -1.19
CA THR A 5 71.36 -32.50 -1.92
C THR A 5 70.03 -33.27 -1.78
N LYS A 6 69.38 -33.82 -2.83
CA LYS A 6 69.82 -34.32 -4.17
C LYS A 6 68.53 -34.80 -4.91
N ILE A 7 68.26 -34.58 -6.20
CA ILE A 7 68.54 -35.40 -7.42
C ILE A 7 67.62 -34.76 -8.49
N ILE A 8 68.00 -34.09 -9.58
CA ILE A 8 68.86 -34.36 -10.77
C ILE A 8 68.32 -35.47 -11.69
N VAL A 9 68.05 -35.10 -12.95
CA VAL A 9 68.45 -35.75 -14.25
C VAL A 9 67.43 -35.24 -15.30
N SER A 10 67.73 -34.19 -16.07
CA SER A 10 68.50 -34.14 -17.36
C SER A 10 67.59 -34.30 -18.58
N VAL A 11 67.32 -33.25 -19.39
CA VAL A 11 68.17 -32.56 -20.40
C VAL A 11 68.14 -33.25 -21.76
N VAL A 12 67.69 -32.52 -22.80
CA VAL A 12 68.30 -32.26 -24.15
C VAL A 12 67.43 -31.14 -24.77
N PHE A 13 67.79 -29.86 -24.89
CA PHE A 13 68.86 -29.14 -25.62
C PHE A 13 68.81 -29.24 -27.15
N ALA A 14 68.28 -28.21 -27.80
CA ALA A 14 68.75 -27.73 -29.10
C ALA A 14 68.52 -26.20 -29.19
N ILE A 15 69.62 -25.47 -29.01
CA ILE A 15 69.78 -24.05 -29.34
C ILE A 15 70.18 -23.95 -30.81
N ILE A 16 69.60 -23.00 -31.55
CA ILE A 16 70.32 -22.25 -32.59
C ILE A 16 70.11 -20.75 -32.30
N LEU A 17 71.23 -20.04 -32.24
CA LEU A 17 71.43 -18.61 -31.93
C LEU A 17 71.69 -17.80 -33.22
N GLY A 18 71.33 -16.51 -33.18
CA GLY A 18 72.00 -15.39 -33.88
C GLY A 18 71.12 -14.62 -34.87
N CYS A 19 71.09 -13.29 -34.96
CA CYS A 19 71.84 -12.21 -34.29
C CYS A 19 71.17 -10.82 -34.57
N SER A 20 71.16 -9.97 -33.54
CA SER A 20 71.28 -8.50 -33.45
C SER A 20 70.62 -7.53 -34.45
N SER A 21 69.84 -6.58 -33.91
CA SER A 21 70.24 -5.16 -33.85
C SER A 21 69.57 -4.44 -32.67
N ASP A 22 70.38 -3.83 -31.80
CA ASP A 22 69.97 -2.83 -30.81
C ASP A 22 69.36 -1.61 -31.51
N ASP A 23 68.17 -1.19 -31.07
CA ASP A 23 67.81 0.23 -31.00
C ASP A 23 67.00 0.47 -29.72
N SER A 24 67.36 1.56 -29.03
CA SER A 24 66.84 1.99 -27.74
C SER A 24 65.38 2.49 -27.86
N PRO A 25 64.60 2.57 -26.76
CA PRO A 25 63.14 2.57 -26.81
C PRO A 25 62.58 3.86 -27.44
N GLN A 26 61.81 3.73 -28.52
CA GLN A 26 60.84 4.75 -28.90
C GLN A 26 59.72 4.78 -27.86
N PRO A 27 59.27 5.96 -27.38
CA PRO A 27 58.12 6.07 -26.51
C PRO A 27 56.88 5.55 -27.24
N GLY A 28 56.03 4.83 -26.50
CA GLY A 28 54.96 3.98 -27.01
C GLY A 28 54.11 4.65 -28.08
N ASP A 29 54.07 4.00 -29.24
CA ASP A 29 52.86 4.00 -30.05
C ASP A 29 51.91 3.05 -29.34
N ASP A 30 50.80 3.60 -28.85
CA ASP A 30 49.72 2.84 -28.24
C ASP A 30 49.27 1.78 -29.25
N ASN A 31 49.68 0.54 -28.98
CA ASN A 31 49.03 -0.63 -29.52
C ASN A 31 47.54 -0.45 -29.19
N ASN A 32 46.75 -0.07 -30.20
CA ASN A 32 45.35 -0.46 -30.31
C ASN A 32 45.32 -2.00 -30.36
N GLY A 33 45.56 -2.61 -29.21
CA GLY A 33 45.21 -3.99 -28.96
C GLY A 33 43.70 -4.01 -28.99
N ASN A 34 43.14 -4.25 -30.18
CA ASN A 34 41.80 -4.82 -30.27
C ASN A 34 41.80 -6.02 -29.31
N PRO A 35 40.93 -6.05 -28.28
CA PRO A 35 40.85 -7.19 -27.41
C PRO A 35 40.24 -8.33 -28.21
N THR A 36 41.07 -9.14 -28.86
CA THR A 36 40.67 -10.45 -29.38
C THR A 36 40.55 -11.38 -28.17
N SER A 37 39.43 -11.29 -27.46
CA SER A 37 39.05 -12.35 -26.53
C SER A 37 38.71 -13.59 -27.37
N GLU A 38 39.52 -14.65 -27.23
CA GLU A 38 39.20 -15.97 -27.78
C GLU A 38 37.94 -16.49 -27.06
N TYR A 39 36.80 -16.49 -27.75
CA TYR A 39 35.55 -17.06 -27.26
C TYR A 39 35.59 -18.59 -27.31
N GLU A 40 34.84 -19.27 -26.44
CA GLU A 40 34.74 -20.73 -26.47
C GLU A 40 34.02 -21.18 -27.76
N MET A 41 34.75 -21.91 -28.61
CA MET A 41 34.20 -22.49 -29.83
C MET A 41 33.74 -23.91 -29.52
N VAL A 42 32.46 -24.21 -29.80
CA VAL A 42 31.88 -25.54 -29.58
C VAL A 42 31.59 -26.22 -30.91
N ASP A 43 31.79 -27.53 -30.96
CA ASP A 43 31.36 -28.36 -32.09
C ASP A 43 29.84 -28.49 -32.07
N VAL A 44 29.19 -28.09 -33.17
CA VAL A 44 27.74 -28.22 -33.36
C VAL A 44 27.49 -29.23 -34.47
N GLN A 45 26.66 -30.23 -34.15
CA GLN A 45 26.27 -31.28 -35.08
C GLN A 45 25.04 -30.85 -35.87
N VAL A 46 25.09 -30.97 -37.19
CA VAL A 46 23.92 -30.86 -38.07
C VAL A 46 23.34 -32.25 -38.30
N ILE A 47 22.04 -32.39 -38.07
CA ILE A 47 21.30 -33.64 -38.30
C ILE A 47 20.18 -33.36 -39.30
N LEU A 48 20.34 -33.89 -40.51
CA LEU A 48 19.32 -33.80 -41.55
C LEU A 48 18.35 -34.99 -41.48
N PRO A 49 17.06 -34.80 -41.86
CA PRO A 49 16.12 -35.90 -42.03
C PRO A 49 16.55 -36.87 -43.15
N GLN A 50 15.91 -38.04 -43.21
CA GLN A 50 16.20 -39.01 -44.27
C GLN A 50 15.88 -38.47 -45.67
N ASN A 51 16.74 -38.81 -46.64
CA ASN A 51 16.72 -38.34 -48.04
C ASN A 51 16.91 -36.81 -48.23
N PRO A 52 17.94 -36.17 -47.64
CA PRO A 52 18.13 -34.76 -47.86
C PRO A 52 18.61 -34.49 -49.29
N THR A 53 17.95 -33.57 -49.99
CA THR A 53 18.44 -32.98 -51.25
C THR A 53 19.50 -31.89 -51.02
N ILE A 54 19.85 -31.62 -49.76
CA ILE A 54 20.82 -30.60 -49.34
C ILE A 54 22.25 -31.14 -49.40
N ASP A 55 23.12 -30.36 -50.04
CA ASP A 55 24.57 -30.54 -49.99
C ASP A 55 25.15 -29.77 -48.79
N LEU A 56 25.47 -30.49 -47.70
CA LEU A 56 26.01 -29.88 -46.47
C LEU A 56 27.33 -29.14 -46.69
N SER A 57 28.13 -29.51 -47.71
CA SER A 57 29.39 -28.81 -48.00
C SER A 57 29.19 -27.36 -48.47
N LYS A 58 27.96 -26.99 -48.82
CA LYS A 58 27.55 -25.65 -49.22
C LYS A 58 26.70 -24.94 -48.17
N THR A 59 26.74 -25.44 -46.94
CA THR A 59 25.97 -24.87 -45.83
C THR A 59 26.86 -24.18 -44.84
N THR A 60 26.31 -23.14 -44.20
CA THR A 60 27.02 -22.33 -43.20
C THR A 60 26.25 -22.36 -41.89
N LEU A 61 26.94 -22.70 -40.80
CA LEU A 61 26.45 -22.55 -39.44
C LEU A 61 26.67 -21.12 -38.96
N VAL A 62 25.69 -20.58 -38.24
CA VAL A 62 25.69 -19.19 -37.79
C VAL A 62 25.20 -19.12 -36.36
N SER A 63 25.95 -18.44 -35.49
CA SER A 63 25.51 -18.06 -34.14
C SER A 63 26.35 -16.88 -33.62
N LEU A 64 25.75 -16.04 -32.77
CA LEU A 64 26.38 -14.83 -32.19
C LEU A 64 27.09 -13.93 -33.23
N GLY A 65 26.55 -13.85 -34.45
CA GLY A 65 27.14 -13.10 -35.57
C GLY A 65 28.30 -13.79 -36.29
N SER A 66 28.84 -14.89 -35.75
CA SER A 66 29.94 -15.66 -36.32
C SER A 66 29.45 -16.79 -37.22
N THR A 67 30.29 -17.19 -38.17
CA THR A 67 29.97 -18.24 -39.14
C THR A 67 31.02 -19.34 -39.18
N SER A 68 30.59 -20.56 -39.48
CA SER A 68 31.47 -21.69 -39.77
C SER A 68 30.89 -22.52 -40.90
N GLU A 69 31.74 -22.95 -41.82
CA GLU A 69 31.37 -23.98 -42.79
C GLU A 69 31.07 -25.30 -42.08
N VAL A 70 30.20 -26.10 -42.69
CA VAL A 70 29.89 -27.46 -42.23
C VAL A 70 30.83 -28.45 -42.93
N ASP A 71 31.54 -29.25 -42.15
CA ASP A 71 32.49 -30.22 -42.65
C ASP A 71 31.82 -31.51 -43.19
N GLY A 72 32.62 -32.41 -43.76
CA GLY A 72 32.14 -33.70 -44.27
C GLY A 72 31.60 -34.67 -43.21
N SER A 73 31.72 -34.34 -41.92
CA SER A 73 31.11 -35.07 -40.79
C SER A 73 29.81 -34.40 -40.31
N ALA A 74 29.29 -33.43 -41.07
CA ALA A 74 28.13 -32.62 -40.73
C ALA A 74 28.32 -31.82 -39.43
N LYS A 75 29.55 -31.36 -39.13
CA LYS A 75 29.86 -30.53 -37.97
C LYS A 75 30.42 -29.18 -38.39
N GLY A 76 30.21 -28.16 -37.56
CA GLY A 76 30.97 -26.92 -37.63
C GLY A 76 31.21 -26.34 -36.24
N LYS A 77 32.03 -25.30 -36.17
CA LYS A 77 32.46 -24.70 -34.90
C LYS A 77 31.96 -23.28 -34.79
N ILE A 78 31.14 -23.00 -33.78
CA ILE A 78 30.62 -21.65 -33.53
C ILE A 78 30.90 -21.22 -32.10
N PRO A 79 31.00 -19.91 -31.84
CA PRO A 79 31.15 -19.40 -30.48
C PRO A 79 29.93 -19.76 -29.65
N PHE A 80 30.13 -19.98 -28.36
CA PHE A 80 29.06 -20.26 -27.41
C PHE A 80 29.41 -19.72 -26.03
N ASN A 81 28.46 -19.10 -25.33
CA ASN A 81 28.64 -18.67 -23.96
C ASN A 81 28.22 -19.76 -22.97
N PRO A 82 29.12 -20.31 -22.13
CA PRO A 82 28.78 -21.30 -21.12
C PRO A 82 27.62 -20.87 -20.20
N GLY A 83 26.71 -21.79 -19.90
CA GLY A 83 25.55 -21.54 -19.02
C GLY A 83 24.38 -20.84 -19.69
N SER A 84 24.50 -20.44 -20.96
CA SER A 84 23.46 -19.75 -21.72
C SER A 84 22.66 -20.69 -22.63
N VAL A 85 21.58 -20.16 -23.23
CA VAL A 85 20.83 -20.82 -24.29
C VAL A 85 20.73 -19.91 -25.51
N GLU A 86 21.48 -20.24 -26.54
CA GLU A 86 21.72 -19.40 -27.71
C GLU A 86 21.05 -19.95 -28.95
N LEU A 87 20.67 -19.06 -29.86
CA LEU A 87 20.08 -19.43 -31.12
C LEU A 87 21.18 -19.63 -32.18
N ALA A 88 21.06 -20.69 -32.96
CA ALA A 88 21.94 -20.98 -34.08
C ALA A 88 21.15 -21.40 -35.31
N TYR A 89 21.72 -21.16 -36.48
CA TYR A 89 21.09 -21.38 -37.77
C TYR A 89 22.00 -22.17 -38.70
N LEU A 90 21.37 -22.98 -39.55
CA LEU A 90 22.00 -23.57 -40.72
C LEU A 90 21.49 -22.86 -41.97
N LEU A 91 22.39 -22.28 -42.75
CA LEU A 91 22.07 -21.56 -43.98
C LEU A 91 22.53 -22.34 -45.21
N ASP A 92 21.85 -22.16 -46.33
CA ASP A 92 22.35 -22.57 -47.64
C ASP A 92 23.35 -21.56 -48.24
N GLN A 93 23.81 -21.85 -49.46
CA GLN A 93 24.74 -21.01 -50.23
C GLN A 93 24.18 -19.61 -50.55
N ASP A 94 22.87 -19.43 -50.52
CA ASP A 94 22.15 -18.20 -50.84
C ASP A 94 21.68 -17.48 -49.55
N ASN A 95 22.19 -17.91 -48.39
CA ASN A 95 21.83 -17.44 -47.04
C ASN A 95 20.38 -17.71 -46.61
N ASN A 96 19.63 -18.57 -47.31
CA ASN A 96 18.32 -19.00 -46.82
C ASN A 96 18.51 -19.86 -45.57
N VAL A 97 17.71 -19.62 -44.56
CA VAL A 97 17.67 -20.43 -43.34
C VAL A 97 16.99 -21.77 -43.63
N LEU A 98 17.75 -22.86 -43.49
CA LEU A 98 17.29 -24.24 -43.66
C LEU A 98 16.74 -24.81 -42.35
N LEU A 99 17.51 -24.67 -41.27
CA LEU A 99 17.19 -25.19 -39.94
C LEU A 99 17.65 -24.20 -38.87
N ALA A 100 17.05 -24.27 -37.69
CA ALA A 100 17.42 -23.50 -36.52
C ALA A 100 17.46 -24.38 -35.26
N GLY A 101 18.16 -23.94 -34.23
CA GLY A 101 18.18 -24.66 -32.96
C GLY A 101 18.67 -23.83 -31.80
N PHE A 102 18.14 -24.13 -30.61
CA PHE A 102 18.67 -23.62 -29.36
C PHE A 102 19.82 -24.50 -28.87
N LEU A 103 21.02 -23.91 -28.83
CA LEU A 103 22.22 -24.49 -28.26
C LEU A 103 22.27 -24.22 -26.76
N SER A 104 22.61 -25.24 -25.99
CA SER A 104 22.79 -25.16 -24.53
C SER A 104 23.99 -25.99 -24.11
N ASP A 105 24.42 -25.92 -22.85
CA ASP A 105 25.52 -26.77 -22.35
C ASP A 105 25.25 -28.27 -22.59
N GLY A 106 23.98 -28.69 -22.53
CA GLY A 106 23.57 -30.09 -22.69
C GLY A 106 23.24 -30.51 -24.12
N ARG A 107 23.06 -29.57 -25.05
CA ARG A 107 22.66 -29.88 -26.43
C ARG A 107 23.30 -28.94 -27.44
N LYS A 108 24.14 -29.51 -28.32
CA LYS A 108 24.90 -28.83 -29.37
C LYS A 108 24.55 -29.38 -30.75
N GLU A 109 23.27 -29.32 -31.11
CA GLU A 109 22.82 -29.80 -32.42
C GLU A 109 21.87 -28.80 -33.09
N ILE A 110 21.81 -28.89 -34.42
CA ILE A 110 20.75 -28.30 -35.24
C ILE A 110 20.09 -29.43 -36.02
N SER A 111 18.80 -29.61 -35.81
CA SER A 111 17.97 -30.65 -36.41
C SER A 111 16.56 -30.13 -36.70
N LEU A 112 15.71 -30.94 -37.33
CA LEU A 112 14.30 -30.60 -37.46
C LEU A 112 13.58 -30.52 -36.13
N GLU A 113 14.00 -31.31 -35.13
CA GLU A 113 13.43 -31.27 -33.79
C GLU A 113 13.76 -29.92 -33.12
N THR A 114 15.03 -29.50 -33.13
CA THR A 114 15.38 -28.18 -32.60
C THR A 114 14.75 -27.04 -33.39
N THR A 115 14.51 -27.22 -34.69
CA THR A 115 13.80 -26.23 -35.52
C THR A 115 12.34 -26.13 -35.09
N ALA A 116 11.67 -27.26 -34.84
CA ALA A 116 10.32 -27.33 -34.30
C ALA A 116 10.18 -26.56 -32.98
N GLU A 117 11.15 -26.68 -32.09
CA GLU A 117 11.17 -25.96 -30.81
C GLU A 117 11.31 -24.45 -31.01
N VAL A 118 12.20 -24.00 -31.90
CA VAL A 118 12.37 -22.57 -32.21
C VAL A 118 11.08 -21.99 -32.78
N ILE A 119 10.45 -22.67 -33.74
CA ILE A 119 9.17 -22.25 -34.32
C ILE A 119 8.13 -22.08 -33.20
N LEU A 120 8.01 -23.07 -32.32
CA LEU A 120 7.00 -23.06 -31.27
C LEU A 120 7.27 -22.02 -30.17
N TYR A 121 8.54 -21.84 -29.76
CA TYR A 121 8.95 -20.85 -28.76
C TYR A 121 8.59 -19.42 -29.18
N TYR A 122 8.89 -19.06 -30.43
CA TYR A 122 8.54 -17.76 -30.98
C TYR A 122 7.04 -17.64 -31.26
N GLY A 123 6.41 -18.72 -31.73
CA GLY A 123 4.96 -18.80 -31.92
C GLY A 123 4.17 -18.54 -30.63
N LEU A 124 4.70 -18.96 -29.47
CA LEU A 124 4.09 -18.77 -28.14
C LEU A 124 4.47 -17.45 -27.44
N ASP A 125 5.25 -16.58 -28.08
CA ASP A 125 5.76 -15.32 -27.51
C ASP A 125 6.69 -15.47 -26.30
N TYR A 126 7.26 -16.66 -26.07
CA TYR A 126 8.14 -16.91 -24.93
C TYR A 126 9.49 -16.18 -25.01
N TYR A 127 9.84 -15.65 -26.18
CA TYR A 127 10.95 -14.72 -26.35
C TYR A 127 10.78 -13.39 -25.58
N LEU A 128 9.59 -13.10 -25.02
CA LEU A 128 9.34 -11.94 -24.16
C LEU A 128 9.46 -12.26 -22.66
N LEU A 129 9.51 -13.54 -22.28
CA LEU A 129 9.70 -13.97 -20.89
C LEU A 129 11.15 -13.73 -20.43
N PRO A 130 11.44 -13.71 -19.12
CA PRO A 130 12.82 -13.69 -18.62
C PRO A 130 13.72 -14.79 -19.24
N PRO A 131 15.04 -14.56 -19.36
CA PRO A 131 16.05 -15.55 -19.79
C PRO A 131 15.81 -17.00 -19.33
N SER A 132 15.54 -17.20 -18.04
CA SER A 132 15.32 -18.52 -17.44
C SER A 132 14.18 -19.31 -18.09
N ALA A 133 13.17 -18.62 -18.62
CA ALA A 133 12.00 -19.26 -19.24
C ALA A 133 12.35 -20.04 -20.50
N LYS A 134 13.41 -19.65 -21.23
CA LYS A 134 13.87 -20.39 -22.41
C LYS A 134 14.35 -21.79 -22.01
N LYS A 135 15.09 -21.90 -20.91
CA LYS A 135 15.53 -23.19 -20.36
C LYS A 135 14.35 -24.02 -19.85
N ALA A 136 13.40 -23.39 -19.16
CA ALA A 136 12.18 -24.05 -18.71
C ALA A 136 11.34 -24.58 -19.89
N PHE A 137 11.23 -23.82 -20.98
CA PHE A 137 10.58 -24.25 -22.22
C PHE A 137 11.26 -25.49 -22.81
N LEU A 138 12.58 -25.46 -23.00
CA LEU A 138 13.32 -26.59 -23.57
C LEU A 138 13.20 -27.87 -22.75
N ASN A 139 13.14 -27.74 -21.41
CA ASN A 139 12.92 -28.89 -20.54
C ASN A 139 11.50 -29.47 -20.61
N GLY A 140 10.51 -28.64 -20.99
CA GLY A 140 9.10 -29.01 -21.02
C GLY A 140 8.53 -29.35 -22.41
N VAL A 141 9.15 -28.87 -23.50
CA VAL A 141 8.57 -28.93 -24.85
C VAL A 141 8.37 -30.37 -25.35
N GLY A 142 9.28 -31.29 -25.04
CA GLY A 142 9.15 -32.70 -25.40
C GLY A 142 8.00 -33.42 -24.67
N GLN A 143 7.43 -32.82 -23.62
CA GLN A 143 6.28 -33.36 -22.89
C GLN A 143 4.94 -32.95 -23.51
N ILE A 144 4.95 -32.07 -24.51
CA ILE A 144 3.75 -31.65 -25.23
C ILE A 144 3.16 -32.86 -25.96
N THR A 145 1.84 -33.03 -25.85
CA THR A 145 1.14 -34.10 -26.57
C THR A 145 1.44 -34.04 -28.07
N ASP A 146 1.86 -35.16 -28.64
CA ASP A 146 2.13 -35.31 -30.08
C ASP A 146 3.18 -34.32 -30.60
N PHE A 147 4.26 -34.10 -29.84
CA PHE A 147 5.41 -33.32 -30.31
C PHE A 147 6.19 -34.07 -31.41
N ASP A 148 6.37 -35.38 -31.29
CA ASP A 148 6.98 -36.19 -32.34
C ASP A 148 6.20 -36.13 -33.67
N GLY A 149 4.87 -36.14 -33.62
CA GLY A 149 4.01 -35.95 -34.80
C GLY A 149 4.19 -34.57 -35.44
N TRP A 150 4.34 -33.52 -34.62
CA TRP A 150 4.68 -32.17 -35.08
C TRP A 150 6.02 -32.14 -35.82
N VAL A 151 7.07 -32.75 -35.27
CA VAL A 151 8.39 -32.85 -35.92
C VAL A 151 8.30 -33.64 -37.24
N ASN A 152 7.53 -34.73 -37.27
CA ASN A 152 7.33 -35.53 -38.49
C ASN A 152 6.59 -34.77 -39.60
N ASN A 153 5.60 -33.94 -39.25
CA ASN A 153 4.90 -33.09 -40.23
C ASN A 153 5.85 -32.04 -40.84
N LEU A 154 6.70 -31.41 -40.01
CA LEU A 154 7.76 -30.53 -40.51
C LEU A 154 8.75 -31.29 -41.39
N GLY A 155 9.10 -32.54 -41.05
CA GLY A 155 9.93 -33.40 -41.87
C GLY A 155 9.34 -33.68 -43.26
N THR A 156 8.03 -33.81 -43.35
CA THR A 156 7.32 -33.96 -44.63
C THR A 156 7.40 -32.68 -45.46
N LEU A 157 7.20 -31.51 -44.84
CA LEU A 157 7.38 -30.22 -45.54
C LEU A 157 8.82 -30.04 -46.02
N PHE A 158 9.79 -30.35 -45.18
CA PHE A 158 11.21 -30.20 -45.49
C PHE A 158 11.68 -31.14 -46.60
N ALA A 159 11.20 -32.38 -46.63
CA ALA A 159 11.51 -33.32 -47.72
C ALA A 159 10.95 -32.85 -49.07
N ASN A 160 9.80 -32.18 -49.07
CA ASN A 160 9.21 -31.59 -50.28
C ASN A 160 9.94 -30.32 -50.73
N ASP A 161 10.30 -29.45 -49.78
CA ASP A 161 11.02 -28.21 -50.02
C ASP A 161 11.93 -27.90 -48.82
N PRO A 162 13.26 -28.07 -48.95
CA PRO A 162 14.18 -27.76 -47.87
C PRO A 162 14.17 -26.28 -47.43
N LEU A 163 13.60 -25.39 -48.25
CA LEU A 163 13.37 -23.98 -47.92
C LEU A 163 12.06 -23.73 -47.17
N MET A 164 11.35 -24.76 -46.69
CA MET A 164 10.07 -24.62 -45.98
C MET A 164 10.14 -23.62 -44.81
N TYR A 165 11.28 -23.58 -44.11
CA TYR A 165 11.51 -22.70 -42.98
C TYR A 165 11.63 -21.24 -43.44
N SER A 166 12.55 -20.94 -44.36
CA SER A 166 12.67 -19.59 -44.92
C SER A 166 11.39 -19.09 -45.61
N LYS A 167 10.65 -19.98 -46.28
CA LYS A 167 9.41 -19.62 -47.00
C LYS A 167 8.18 -19.51 -46.09
N GLY A 168 8.27 -19.94 -44.82
CA GLY A 168 7.12 -19.94 -43.91
C GLY A 168 6.05 -20.99 -44.26
N ALA A 169 6.41 -22.08 -44.96
CA ALA A 169 5.44 -23.10 -45.36
C ALA A 169 4.83 -23.87 -44.16
N TYR A 170 5.46 -23.77 -42.99
CA TYR A 170 4.99 -24.39 -41.73
C TYR A 170 3.92 -23.56 -40.99
N LEU A 171 3.61 -22.33 -41.42
CA LEU A 171 2.77 -21.41 -40.64
C LEU A 171 1.36 -21.97 -40.35
N GLU A 172 0.76 -22.67 -41.31
CA GLU A 172 -0.54 -23.33 -41.11
C GLU A 172 -0.44 -24.41 -40.03
N LEU A 173 0.57 -25.28 -40.12
CA LEU A 173 0.80 -26.30 -39.10
C LEU A 173 1.08 -25.68 -37.72
N LEU A 174 1.82 -24.56 -37.67
CA LEU A 174 2.11 -23.86 -36.42
C LEU A 174 0.83 -23.36 -35.76
N ASN A 175 -0.08 -22.76 -36.53
CA ASN A 175 -1.36 -22.28 -36.03
C ASN A 175 -2.17 -23.43 -35.42
N ASP A 176 -2.29 -24.54 -36.15
CA ASP A 176 -2.99 -25.73 -35.68
C ASP A 176 -2.36 -26.27 -34.38
N LYS A 177 -1.02 -26.29 -34.31
CA LYS A 177 -0.32 -26.76 -33.12
C LYS A 177 -0.53 -25.87 -31.91
N ILE A 178 -0.45 -24.54 -32.09
CA ILE A 178 -0.69 -23.56 -31.02
C ILE A 178 -2.13 -23.71 -30.50
N GLU A 179 -3.12 -23.77 -31.39
CA GLU A 179 -4.53 -23.94 -31.00
C GLU A 179 -4.77 -25.25 -30.24
N GLN A 180 -4.15 -26.34 -30.69
CA GLN A 180 -4.24 -27.65 -30.06
C GLN A 180 -3.69 -27.64 -28.62
N ILE A 181 -2.59 -26.93 -28.36
CA ILE A 181 -1.96 -26.90 -27.02
C ILE A 181 -2.62 -25.85 -26.12
N SER A 182 -3.02 -24.70 -26.66
CA SER A 182 -3.64 -23.63 -25.86
C SER A 182 -5.05 -24.02 -25.39
N SER A 183 -5.82 -24.74 -26.20
CA SER A 183 -7.18 -25.18 -25.86
C SER A 183 -7.23 -26.22 -24.74
N LYS A 184 -6.21 -27.09 -24.65
CA LYS A 184 -6.10 -28.10 -23.59
C LYS A 184 -5.73 -27.52 -22.23
N ASN A 185 -5.03 -26.39 -22.23
CA ASN A 185 -4.62 -25.70 -21.01
C ASN A 185 -5.68 -24.69 -20.53
N GLY A 186 -6.84 -24.63 -21.19
CA GLY A 186 -7.94 -23.70 -20.91
C GLY A 186 -8.68 -23.91 -19.58
N ASN A 187 -8.29 -24.88 -18.75
CA ASN A 187 -8.89 -25.10 -17.43
C ASN A 187 -7.81 -25.34 -16.35
N SER A 188 -7.95 -24.63 -15.23
CA SER A 188 -7.19 -24.69 -13.97
C SER A 188 -5.88 -23.91 -13.88
N SER A 189 -6.00 -22.64 -13.46
CA SER A 189 -5.04 -22.03 -12.54
C SER A 189 -5.72 -21.98 -11.16
N GLU A 190 -5.67 -23.10 -10.42
CA GLU A 190 -6.12 -23.15 -9.01
C GLU A 190 -5.10 -22.55 -8.03
N ASN A 191 -3.91 -22.14 -8.47
CA ASN A 191 -3.04 -21.28 -7.66
C ASN A 191 -3.29 -19.80 -7.99
N ARG A 192 -4.54 -19.37 -7.78
CA ARG A 192 -4.83 -17.93 -7.66
C ARG A 192 -4.29 -17.50 -6.31
N ILE A 193 -3.38 -16.52 -6.31
CA ILE A 193 -3.24 -15.67 -5.13
C ILE A 193 -4.58 -14.92 -5.04
N PHE A 194 -5.52 -15.47 -4.27
CA PHE A 194 -6.75 -14.79 -3.91
C PHE A 194 -6.36 -13.71 -2.90
N ILE A 195 -5.99 -12.52 -3.40
CA ILE A 195 -6.07 -11.31 -2.60
C ILE A 195 -7.53 -10.85 -2.75
N ASN A 196 -8.37 -11.38 -1.85
CA ASN A 196 -9.74 -10.95 -1.70
C ASN A 196 -9.71 -9.55 -1.07
N ASP A 197 -9.80 -8.51 -1.88
CA ASP A 197 -10.51 -7.30 -1.50
C ASP A 197 -10.72 -6.37 -2.70
N VAL A 198 -11.69 -5.45 -2.60
CA VAL A 198 -11.96 -4.36 -3.56
C VAL A 198 -10.71 -3.47 -3.78
N LEU A 199 -9.71 -3.62 -2.90
CA LEU A 199 -8.40 -2.95 -2.90
C LEU A 199 -7.37 -3.53 -3.88
N ASN A 200 -7.61 -4.68 -4.52
CA ASN A 200 -6.69 -5.26 -5.52
C ASN A 200 -7.22 -5.09 -6.95
N LYS A 201 -6.47 -4.39 -7.81
CA LYS A 201 -6.73 -4.35 -9.26
C LYS A 201 -5.42 -4.42 -10.03
N SER A 202 -5.37 -5.22 -11.09
CA SER A 202 -4.20 -5.32 -11.97
C SER A 202 -2.86 -5.61 -11.27
N GLY A 203 -2.88 -6.40 -10.20
CA GLY A 203 -1.68 -6.70 -9.40
C GLY A 203 -1.18 -5.51 -8.58
N ILE A 204 -2.04 -4.53 -8.30
CA ILE A 204 -1.79 -3.40 -7.40
C ILE A 204 -2.74 -3.53 -6.22
N VAL A 205 -2.19 -3.52 -5.00
CA VAL A 205 -2.93 -3.55 -3.74
C VAL A 205 -2.72 -2.25 -2.98
N ILE A 206 -3.82 -1.68 -2.48
CA ILE A 206 -3.79 -0.55 -1.55
C ILE A 206 -3.68 -1.07 -0.12
N GLN A 207 -2.75 -0.51 0.64
CA GLN A 207 -2.58 -0.74 2.07
C GLN A 207 -2.78 0.58 2.82
N ASN A 208 -3.42 0.52 3.98
CA ASN A 208 -3.65 1.68 4.84
C ASN A 208 -2.77 1.55 6.09
N PRO A 209 -1.54 2.10 6.11
CA PRO A 209 -0.69 2.05 7.30
C PRO A 209 -1.31 2.81 8.49
N ASP A 210 -2.12 3.84 8.25
CA ASP A 210 -2.89 4.59 9.25
C ASP A 210 -4.11 5.29 8.60
N SER A 211 -4.82 6.13 9.36
CA SER A 211 -6.06 6.80 8.91
C SER A 211 -5.85 7.95 7.92
N VAL A 212 -4.61 8.40 7.69
CA VAL A 212 -4.30 9.55 6.83
C VAL A 212 -3.26 9.24 5.76
N HIS A 213 -2.77 8.01 5.71
CA HIS A 213 -1.82 7.55 4.69
C HIS A 213 -2.30 6.29 3.99
N VAL A 214 -1.93 6.19 2.72
CA VAL A 214 -2.08 4.97 1.91
C VAL A 214 -0.74 4.57 1.30
N GLN A 215 -0.55 3.28 1.05
CA GLN A 215 0.61 2.71 0.38
C GLN A 215 0.16 1.81 -0.76
N LEU A 216 0.92 1.82 -1.85
CA LEU A 216 0.64 1.00 -3.02
C LEU A 216 1.67 -0.12 -3.10
N GLN A 217 1.19 -1.35 -3.23
CA GLN A 217 2.01 -2.52 -3.46
C GLN A 217 1.80 -3.03 -4.89
N ASN A 218 2.86 -3.10 -5.68
CA ASN A 218 2.82 -3.59 -7.07
C ASN A 218 3.52 -4.95 -7.18
N PHE A 219 2.75 -5.98 -7.53
CA PHE A 219 3.22 -7.36 -7.68
C PHE A 219 3.71 -7.67 -9.08
N PHE A 220 3.21 -6.96 -10.09
CA PHE A 220 3.54 -7.26 -11.47
C PHE A 220 4.82 -6.55 -11.91
N PRO A 221 5.67 -7.21 -12.72
CA PRO A 221 6.83 -6.57 -13.34
C PRO A 221 6.38 -5.67 -14.50
N ARG A 222 5.67 -4.60 -14.16
CA ARG A 222 5.02 -3.65 -15.06
C ARG A 222 5.34 -2.24 -14.60
N ARG A 223 5.79 -1.38 -15.51
CA ARG A 223 6.01 0.05 -15.24
C ARG A 223 4.66 0.74 -15.14
N THR A 224 4.45 1.45 -14.04
CA THR A 224 3.20 2.17 -13.76
C THR A 224 3.49 3.54 -13.17
N HIS A 225 2.54 4.45 -13.32
CA HIS A 225 2.57 5.77 -12.70
C HIS A 225 1.27 5.97 -11.93
N ALA A 226 1.39 6.39 -10.68
CA ALA A 226 0.25 6.64 -9.81
C ALA A 226 0.00 8.15 -9.69
N PHE A 227 -1.26 8.53 -9.63
CA PHE A 227 -1.75 9.88 -9.43
C PHE A 227 -2.77 9.87 -8.30
N VAL A 228 -2.66 10.79 -7.36
CA VAL A 228 -3.65 10.97 -6.29
C VAL A 228 -4.22 12.36 -6.41
N TYR A 229 -5.54 12.43 -6.50
CA TYR A 229 -6.31 13.65 -6.62
C TYR A 229 -7.24 13.80 -5.44
N LYS A 230 -7.40 15.02 -4.94
CA LYS A 230 -8.56 15.35 -4.10
C LYS A 230 -9.71 15.69 -5.02
N LYS A 231 -10.79 14.94 -4.92
CA LYS A 231 -11.93 15.02 -5.84
C LYS A 231 -13.02 15.92 -5.30
N LEU A 232 -13.35 15.76 -4.02
CA LEU A 232 -14.36 16.56 -3.34
C LEU A 232 -14.10 16.60 -1.83
N VAL A 233 -14.73 17.59 -1.18
CA VAL A 233 -14.72 17.72 0.28
C VAL A 233 -16.12 17.95 0.81
N TYR A 234 -16.40 17.37 1.96
CA TYR A 234 -17.53 17.74 2.79
C TYR A 234 -17.01 18.65 3.91
N ASP A 235 -17.64 19.80 4.09
CA ASP A 235 -17.38 20.63 5.28
C ASP A 235 -18.04 20.03 6.54
N ARG A 236 -17.75 20.64 7.69
CA ARG A 236 -18.31 20.20 8.98
C ARG A 236 -19.83 20.38 9.11
N ASP A 237 -20.44 21.17 8.23
CA ASP A 237 -21.90 21.34 8.16
C ASP A 237 -22.54 20.34 7.18
N GLY A 238 -21.73 19.47 6.55
CA GLY A 238 -22.16 18.47 5.57
C GLY A 238 -22.33 19.01 4.15
N ASN A 239 -21.91 20.25 3.86
CA ASN A 239 -21.98 20.80 2.52
C ASN A 239 -20.86 20.22 1.64
N LEU A 240 -21.26 19.73 0.47
CA LEU A 240 -20.36 19.22 -0.55
C LEU A 240 -19.72 20.36 -1.34
N THR A 241 -18.40 20.31 -1.49
CA THR A 241 -17.64 21.11 -2.46
C THR A 241 -16.89 20.18 -3.39
N GLU A 242 -17.31 20.12 -4.66
CA GLU A 242 -16.56 19.43 -5.71
C GLU A 242 -15.36 20.28 -6.14
N ILE A 243 -14.21 19.65 -6.38
CA ILE A 243 -13.02 20.34 -6.90
C ILE A 243 -13.12 20.36 -8.44
N PRO A 244 -13.27 21.54 -9.06
CA PRO A 244 -13.33 21.63 -10.52
C PRO A 244 -12.03 21.14 -11.16
N ASP A 245 -12.15 20.41 -12.27
CA ASP A 245 -11.01 19.89 -13.04
C ASP A 245 -9.96 19.17 -12.19
N TYR A 246 -10.41 18.46 -11.14
CA TYR A 246 -9.53 17.83 -10.16
C TYR A 246 -8.50 16.89 -10.80
N SER A 247 -8.89 16.16 -11.85
CA SER A 247 -8.04 15.20 -12.55
C SER A 247 -6.86 15.82 -13.32
N GLU A 248 -6.86 17.14 -13.55
CA GLU A 248 -5.73 17.84 -14.20
C GLU A 248 -4.65 18.27 -13.20
N ASN A 249 -4.96 18.28 -11.90
CA ASN A 249 -4.07 18.79 -10.85
C ASN A 249 -3.86 17.75 -9.76
N PRO A 250 -3.01 16.72 -10.00
CA PRO A 250 -2.71 15.72 -8.99
C PRO A 250 -2.01 16.38 -7.81
N MET A 251 -2.40 15.98 -6.60
CA MET A 251 -1.71 16.41 -5.38
C MET A 251 -0.34 15.78 -5.27
N VAL A 252 -0.27 14.51 -5.62
CA VAL A 252 0.97 13.76 -5.74
C VAL A 252 0.84 12.81 -6.92
N HIS A 253 1.94 12.65 -7.64
CA HIS A 253 2.06 11.65 -8.67
C HIS A 253 3.50 11.17 -8.74
N PHE A 254 3.70 9.89 -9.01
CA PHE A 254 5.01 9.28 -8.97
C PHE A 254 5.05 7.99 -9.80
N ASN A 255 6.26 7.63 -10.24
CA ASN A 255 6.50 6.32 -10.83
C ASN A 255 6.35 5.25 -9.73
N LEU A 256 5.30 4.44 -9.83
CA LEU A 256 5.13 3.30 -8.95
C LEU A 256 6.14 2.23 -9.38
N LYS A 257 6.97 1.81 -8.43
CA LYS A 257 7.98 0.80 -8.73
C LYS A 257 7.28 -0.49 -9.23
N PRO A 258 7.91 -1.21 -10.15
CA PRO A 258 7.45 -2.49 -10.64
C PRO A 258 7.76 -3.59 -9.62
N GLY A 259 6.97 -4.65 -9.61
CA GLY A 259 7.36 -5.92 -8.98
C GLY A 259 8.61 -6.51 -9.65
N LYS A 260 9.39 -7.30 -8.92
CA LYS A 260 10.60 -7.94 -9.47
C LYS A 260 10.23 -9.14 -10.34
N LYS A 261 10.90 -9.32 -11.49
CA LYS A 261 10.78 -10.55 -12.32
C LYS A 261 11.46 -11.73 -11.59
N GLN A 262 10.74 -12.82 -11.36
CA GLN A 262 11.32 -14.08 -10.86
C GLN A 262 12.06 -14.86 -11.97
N GLN A 263 12.97 -15.73 -11.53
CA GLN A 263 13.38 -16.87 -12.35
C GLN A 263 12.19 -17.80 -12.54
N ILE A 264 11.87 -18.05 -13.81
CA ILE A 264 10.89 -19.04 -14.22
C ILE A 264 11.62 -20.36 -14.42
N ASP A 265 11.51 -21.26 -13.45
CA ASP A 265 12.17 -22.56 -13.46
C ASP A 265 11.34 -23.65 -14.15
N ALA A 266 10.01 -23.52 -14.12
CA ALA A 266 9.08 -24.43 -14.79
C ALA A 266 7.74 -23.75 -15.08
N PHE A 267 7.11 -24.11 -16.19
CA PHE A 267 5.72 -23.76 -16.52
C PHE A 267 5.17 -24.76 -17.54
N GLN A 268 3.84 -24.80 -17.68
CA GLN A 268 3.18 -25.64 -18.68
C GLN A 268 3.25 -24.98 -20.05
N VAL A 269 3.92 -25.64 -21.01
CA VAL A 269 4.01 -25.13 -22.38
C VAL A 269 2.62 -25.09 -23.03
N GLY A 270 2.32 -24.00 -23.72
CA GLY A 270 1.00 -23.70 -24.30
C GLY A 270 0.19 -22.70 -23.47
N ASN A 271 0.63 -22.39 -22.24
CA ASN A 271 0.06 -21.28 -21.48
C ASN A 271 0.34 -19.95 -22.15
N GLN A 272 -0.61 -19.02 -22.06
CA GLN A 272 -0.46 -17.67 -22.59
C GLN A 272 0.65 -16.93 -21.85
N LEU A 273 1.32 -16.00 -22.54
CA LEU A 273 2.40 -15.19 -21.98
C LEU A 273 1.99 -14.49 -20.67
N SER A 274 0.78 -13.91 -20.62
CA SER A 274 0.20 -13.29 -19.43
C SER A 274 0.06 -14.24 -18.26
N GLN A 275 -0.38 -15.48 -18.49
CA GLN A 275 -0.51 -16.49 -17.43
C GLN A 275 0.83 -16.87 -16.83
N VAL A 276 1.84 -17.06 -17.69
CA VAL A 276 3.20 -17.38 -17.25
C VAL A 276 3.82 -16.21 -16.48
N GLY A 277 3.61 -14.97 -16.95
CA GLY A 277 4.04 -13.75 -16.25
C GLY A 277 3.38 -13.56 -14.88
N THR A 278 2.08 -13.82 -14.77
CA THR A 278 1.34 -13.75 -13.50
C THR A 278 1.78 -14.86 -12.53
N GLN A 279 1.99 -16.09 -13.00
CA GLN A 279 2.50 -17.19 -12.16
C GLN A 279 3.87 -16.88 -11.56
N ALA A 280 4.73 -16.16 -12.29
CA ALA A 280 6.03 -15.73 -11.81
C ALA A 280 5.98 -14.53 -10.83
N SER A 281 4.80 -13.97 -10.58
CA SER A 281 4.61 -12.83 -9.67
C SER A 281 4.20 -13.34 -8.29
N ILE A 282 5.10 -13.25 -7.30
CA ILE A 282 4.83 -13.65 -5.89
C ILE A 282 4.94 -12.47 -4.93
N ILE A 283 4.33 -12.61 -3.75
CA ILE A 283 4.23 -11.55 -2.74
C ILE A 283 5.59 -11.01 -2.30
N GLU A 284 6.59 -11.88 -2.14
CA GLU A 284 7.94 -11.52 -1.68
C GLU A 284 8.69 -10.60 -2.66
N ASN A 285 8.22 -10.49 -3.90
CA ASN A 285 8.83 -9.68 -4.96
C ASN A 285 8.05 -8.41 -5.29
N ALA A 286 6.99 -8.12 -4.52
CA ALA A 286 6.26 -6.89 -4.66
C ALA A 286 7.12 -5.69 -4.28
N SER A 287 6.97 -4.61 -5.02
CA SER A 287 7.50 -3.32 -4.60
C SER A 287 6.42 -2.54 -3.86
N VAL A 288 6.82 -1.72 -2.89
CA VAL A 288 5.93 -0.91 -2.07
C VAL A 288 6.31 0.55 -2.24
N SER A 289 5.32 1.43 -2.38
CA SER A 289 5.53 2.88 -2.42
C SER A 289 5.87 3.44 -1.03
N ASP A 290 6.42 4.65 -1.00
CA ASP A 290 6.42 5.43 0.23
C ASP A 290 4.96 5.73 0.67
N PRO A 291 4.71 5.95 1.97
CA PRO A 291 3.40 6.38 2.45
C PRO A 291 2.94 7.67 1.77
N ILE A 292 1.72 7.67 1.25
CA ILE A 292 1.09 8.79 0.57
C ILE A 292 0.09 9.44 1.53
N ALA A 293 0.36 10.68 1.92
CA ALA A 293 -0.56 11.42 2.77
C ALA A 293 -1.82 11.83 1.99
N LEU A 294 -2.98 11.67 2.61
CA LEU A 294 -4.29 12.13 2.15
C LEU A 294 -4.77 13.29 3.04
N PRO A 295 -4.18 14.51 2.89
CA PRO A 295 -4.36 15.59 3.86
C PRO A 295 -5.72 16.28 3.77
N PHE A 296 -6.46 16.31 4.88
CA PHE A 296 -7.65 17.16 5.04
C PHE A 296 -7.32 18.44 5.82
N SER A 297 -8.05 19.52 5.54
CA SER A 297 -7.95 20.79 6.27
C SER A 297 -8.71 20.66 7.60
N GLY A 298 -8.03 20.21 8.66
CA GLY A 298 -8.64 19.77 9.93
C GLY A 298 -9.60 20.73 10.66
N ASN A 299 -9.60 22.02 10.30
CA ASN A 299 -10.50 23.02 10.88
C ASN A 299 -11.77 23.30 10.06
N THR A 300 -11.82 22.88 8.79
CA THR A 300 -12.93 23.23 7.87
C THR A 300 -13.51 22.02 7.14
N GLU A 301 -12.71 20.99 6.92
CA GLU A 301 -13.10 19.78 6.18
C GLU A 301 -13.36 18.62 7.15
N PHE A 302 -14.45 17.90 6.89
CA PHE A 302 -14.89 16.71 7.62
C PHE A 302 -14.50 15.42 6.89
N VAL A 303 -14.80 15.35 5.59
CA VAL A 303 -14.36 14.26 4.70
C VAL A 303 -13.71 14.86 3.48
N ALA A 304 -12.60 14.26 3.06
CA ALA A 304 -12.01 14.48 1.76
C ALA A 304 -12.01 13.16 0.99
N GLU A 305 -12.70 13.15 -0.15
CA GLU A 305 -12.67 12.01 -1.09
C GLU A 305 -11.52 12.23 -2.07
N TYR A 306 -10.74 11.18 -2.27
CA TYR A 306 -9.60 11.11 -3.18
C TYR A 306 -9.86 10.10 -4.28
N GLU A 307 -9.38 10.41 -5.47
CA GLU A 307 -9.22 9.43 -6.54
C GLU A 307 -7.74 9.07 -6.68
N LEU A 308 -7.41 7.80 -6.48
CA LEU A 308 -6.14 7.24 -6.91
C LEU A 308 -6.32 6.69 -8.33
N VAL A 309 -5.49 7.12 -9.26
CA VAL A 309 -5.43 6.56 -10.62
C VAL A 309 -4.04 6.00 -10.86
N VAL A 310 -3.97 4.77 -11.36
CA VAL A 310 -2.71 4.17 -11.80
C VAL A 310 -2.79 3.86 -13.29
N VAL A 311 -1.81 4.36 -14.04
CA VAL A 311 -1.67 4.12 -15.49
C VAL A 311 -0.46 3.25 -15.80
N GLY A 312 -0.53 2.49 -16.89
CA GLY A 312 0.59 1.75 -17.47
C GLY A 312 0.15 0.95 -18.71
N SER A 313 1.04 0.16 -19.31
CA SER A 313 0.67 -0.67 -20.49
C SER A 313 -0.21 -1.86 -20.08
N GLY A 314 -1.41 -2.03 -20.67
CA GLY A 314 -2.39 -3.04 -20.24
C GLY A 314 -3.55 -3.23 -21.22
N ALA A 315 -4.58 -4.01 -20.88
CA ALA A 315 -5.84 -4.02 -21.64
C ALA A 315 -6.51 -2.65 -21.68
N GLU A 316 -7.49 -2.47 -22.57
CA GLU A 316 -8.25 -1.23 -22.65
C GLU A 316 -8.85 -0.79 -21.31
N LYS A 317 -8.99 0.52 -21.19
CA LYS A 317 -9.36 1.28 -20.01
C LYS A 317 -10.67 0.83 -19.36
N THR A 318 -10.69 0.73 -18.03
CA THR A 318 -11.89 0.37 -17.24
C THR A 318 -12.51 1.54 -16.47
N ILE A 319 -11.85 2.70 -16.40
CA ILE A 319 -12.38 3.85 -15.66
C ILE A 319 -13.44 4.62 -16.47
N SER A 320 -14.39 5.25 -15.76
CA SER A 320 -15.60 5.86 -16.35
C SER A 320 -15.40 7.23 -17.02
N ARG A 321 -14.27 7.90 -16.79
CA ARG A 321 -13.94 9.21 -17.36
C ARG A 321 -12.76 9.14 -18.32
N ASP A 322 -12.57 10.14 -19.17
CA ASP A 322 -11.36 10.30 -20.00
C ASP A 322 -10.09 10.52 -19.17
N LEU A 323 -8.93 10.19 -19.76
CA LEU A 323 -7.65 10.44 -19.10
C LEU A 323 -7.39 11.93 -19.14
N SER A 324 -6.94 12.50 -18.03
CA SER A 324 -6.46 13.89 -18.00
C SER A 324 -5.21 14.05 -18.85
N SER A 325 -4.82 15.29 -19.12
CA SER A 325 -3.62 15.57 -19.93
C SER A 325 -2.36 14.95 -19.32
N VAL A 326 -2.20 15.05 -17.99
CA VAL A 326 -1.06 14.50 -17.23
C VAL A 326 -1.07 12.97 -17.19
N GLU A 327 -2.25 12.35 -17.05
CA GLU A 327 -2.38 10.89 -17.07
C GLU A 327 -2.07 10.33 -18.46
N LYS A 328 -2.52 11.02 -19.51
CA LYS A 328 -2.29 10.63 -20.90
C LYS A 328 -0.81 10.73 -21.26
N GLU A 329 -0.12 11.80 -20.87
CA GLU A 329 1.33 11.94 -21.11
C GLU A 329 2.13 10.83 -20.41
N ALA A 330 1.80 10.53 -19.14
CA ALA A 330 2.44 9.44 -18.42
C ALA A 330 2.14 8.07 -19.06
N TYR A 331 0.90 7.83 -19.47
CA TYR A 331 0.50 6.61 -20.17
C TYR A 331 1.27 6.42 -21.48
N GLU A 332 1.34 7.45 -22.33
CA GLU A 332 2.08 7.41 -23.59
C GLU A 332 3.58 7.15 -23.34
N THR A 333 4.17 7.85 -22.37
CA THR A 333 5.59 7.70 -22.01
C THR A 333 5.90 6.28 -21.51
N LEU A 334 5.04 5.74 -20.64
CA LEU A 334 5.16 4.38 -20.14
C LEU A 334 5.02 3.36 -21.25
N ASN A 335 4.11 3.54 -22.21
CA ASN A 335 3.98 2.62 -23.34
C ASN A 335 5.23 2.60 -24.22
N VAL A 336 5.85 3.75 -24.47
CA VAL A 336 7.13 3.81 -25.19
C VAL A 336 8.22 3.09 -24.42
N LYS A 337 8.31 3.32 -23.10
CA LYS A 337 9.31 2.67 -22.26
C LYS A 337 9.11 1.15 -22.19
N THR A 338 7.87 0.69 -22.03
CA THR A 338 7.50 -0.74 -22.06
C THR A 338 7.83 -1.37 -23.40
N TYR A 339 7.46 -0.73 -24.52
CA TYR A 339 7.78 -1.26 -25.85
C TYR A 339 9.28 -1.43 -26.04
N ILE A 340 10.09 -0.44 -25.67
CA ILE A 340 11.54 -0.52 -25.84
C ILE A 340 12.14 -1.61 -24.94
N LEU A 341 11.85 -1.57 -23.64
CA LEU A 341 12.57 -2.37 -22.63
C LEU A 341 12.02 -3.79 -22.44
N ASP A 342 10.70 -3.98 -22.58
CA ASP A 342 10.07 -5.29 -22.35
C ASP A 342 9.69 -6.02 -23.64
N TYR A 343 9.67 -5.32 -24.78
CA TYR A 343 9.29 -5.91 -26.05
C TYR A 343 10.45 -5.93 -27.05
N PHE A 344 10.88 -4.76 -27.51
CA PHE A 344 11.83 -4.61 -28.61
C PHE A 344 13.23 -5.12 -28.24
N LEU A 345 13.83 -4.67 -27.14
CA LEU A 345 15.16 -5.11 -26.74
C LEU A 345 15.22 -6.61 -26.38
N PRO A 346 14.29 -7.18 -25.59
CA PRO A 346 14.25 -8.62 -25.36
C PRO A 346 14.16 -9.42 -26.65
N THR A 347 13.37 -8.95 -27.61
CA THR A 347 13.27 -9.58 -28.94
C THR A 347 14.61 -9.53 -29.64
N LEU A 348 15.15 -8.33 -29.87
CA LEU A 348 16.36 -8.13 -30.66
C LEU A 348 17.57 -8.88 -30.07
N LEU A 349 17.72 -8.84 -28.75
CA LEU A 349 18.80 -9.55 -28.06
C LEU A 349 18.57 -11.06 -27.99
N ASP A 350 17.33 -11.57 -28.01
CA ASP A 350 17.08 -13.01 -28.12
C ASP A 350 17.56 -13.56 -29.46
N ILE A 351 17.25 -12.84 -30.54
CA ILE A 351 17.69 -13.16 -31.91
C ILE A 351 19.22 -13.15 -31.99
N GLY A 352 19.83 -12.12 -31.41
CA GLY A 352 21.28 -12.00 -31.34
C GLY A 352 21.96 -12.98 -30.38
N GLY A 353 21.23 -13.81 -29.62
CA GLY A 353 21.78 -14.75 -28.64
C GLY A 353 22.32 -14.12 -27.35
N ASN A 354 21.91 -12.89 -27.04
CA ASN A 354 22.46 -12.04 -25.99
C ASN A 354 21.40 -11.57 -24.96
N LYS A 355 20.19 -12.13 -24.99
CA LYS A 355 19.08 -11.73 -24.09
C LYS A 355 19.41 -11.87 -22.61
N ASP A 356 20.21 -12.85 -22.24
CA ASP A 356 20.59 -13.13 -20.84
C ASP A 356 21.38 -11.97 -20.20
N LEU A 357 21.86 -11.04 -21.03
CA LEU A 357 22.56 -9.82 -20.61
C LEU A 357 21.63 -8.66 -20.26
N LEU A 358 20.33 -8.77 -20.57
CA LEU A 358 19.39 -7.73 -20.21
C LEU A 358 19.29 -7.60 -18.69
N PRO A 359 19.36 -6.38 -18.16
CA PRO A 359 19.24 -6.18 -16.73
C PRO A 359 17.84 -6.58 -16.24
N ALA A 360 17.76 -6.87 -14.95
CA ALA A 360 16.48 -7.11 -14.30
C ALA A 360 15.61 -5.84 -14.31
N PHE A 361 14.30 -6.04 -14.13
CA PHE A 361 13.35 -4.93 -14.09
C PHE A 361 13.69 -3.97 -12.93
N GLY A 362 13.71 -2.66 -13.21
CA GLY A 362 14.03 -1.61 -12.23
C GLY A 362 15.53 -1.38 -12.00
N ASP A 363 16.40 -1.98 -12.82
CA ASP A 363 17.84 -1.69 -12.81
C ASP A 363 18.14 -0.24 -13.24
N ALA A 364 19.22 0.33 -12.71
CA ALA A 364 19.64 1.69 -13.02
C ALA A 364 20.01 1.90 -14.50
N LYS A 365 20.31 0.83 -15.25
CA LYS A 365 20.61 0.88 -16.68
C LYS A 365 19.38 1.06 -17.58
N GLU A 366 18.16 0.89 -17.07
CA GLU A 366 16.94 0.96 -17.89
C GLU A 366 16.81 2.28 -18.65
N ASP A 367 17.14 3.41 -18.02
CA ASP A 367 17.02 4.72 -18.67
C ASP A 367 18.05 4.88 -19.80
N ALA A 368 19.29 4.41 -19.60
CA ALA A 368 20.30 4.43 -20.65
C ALA A 368 19.92 3.53 -21.83
N LEU A 369 19.36 2.34 -21.56
CA LEU A 369 18.86 1.44 -22.61
C LEU A 369 17.68 2.02 -23.38
N TYR A 370 16.78 2.71 -22.66
CA TYR A 370 15.69 3.45 -23.27
C TYR A 370 16.20 4.55 -24.21
N ASP A 371 17.15 5.36 -23.75
CA ASP A 371 17.74 6.45 -24.51
C ASP A 371 18.52 5.97 -25.74
N ALA A 372 19.10 4.76 -25.70
CA ALA A 372 19.80 4.17 -26.83
C ALA A 372 18.86 3.79 -28.00
N VAL A 373 17.60 3.44 -27.71
CA VAL A 373 16.63 2.98 -28.73
C VAL A 373 15.67 4.09 -29.15
N LEU A 374 15.32 5.00 -28.23
CA LEU A 374 14.31 6.03 -28.46
C LEU A 374 14.51 6.85 -29.75
N PRO A 375 15.73 7.30 -30.12
CA PRO A 375 15.92 8.09 -31.34
C PRO A 375 15.49 7.37 -32.62
N ALA A 376 15.75 6.06 -32.71
CA ALA A 376 15.35 5.25 -33.85
C ALA A 376 13.83 5.09 -33.94
N LEU A 377 13.16 4.96 -32.79
CA LEU A 377 11.70 4.92 -32.72
C LEU A 377 11.09 6.27 -33.12
N GLN A 378 11.68 7.39 -32.66
CA GLN A 378 11.24 8.74 -32.99
C GLN A 378 11.41 9.09 -34.48
N ALA A 379 12.37 8.45 -35.15
CA ALA A 379 12.54 8.60 -36.60
C ALA A 379 11.37 8.01 -37.41
N ASN A 380 10.57 7.11 -36.82
CA ASN A 380 9.34 6.57 -37.42
C ASN A 380 8.10 6.99 -36.62
N SER A 381 7.44 8.06 -37.06
CA SER A 381 6.24 8.59 -36.40
C SER A 381 5.07 7.58 -36.37
N THR A 382 4.92 6.76 -37.41
CA THR A 382 3.84 5.75 -37.47
C THR A 382 4.04 4.67 -36.41
N VAL A 383 5.27 4.20 -36.23
CA VAL A 383 5.61 3.25 -35.18
C VAL A 383 5.44 3.90 -33.81
N LEU A 384 5.96 5.11 -33.61
CA LEU A 384 5.85 5.82 -32.33
C LEU A 384 4.39 6.03 -31.91
N ASP A 385 3.52 6.44 -32.84
CA ASP A 385 2.09 6.66 -32.55
C ASP A 385 1.38 5.34 -32.19
N ALA A 386 1.68 4.25 -32.88
CA ALA A 386 1.17 2.93 -32.54
C ALA A 386 1.63 2.49 -31.14
N VAL A 387 2.91 2.70 -30.82
CA VAL A 387 3.47 2.41 -29.49
C VAL A 387 2.78 3.22 -28.40
N LYS A 388 2.63 4.53 -28.58
CA LYS A 388 1.94 5.42 -27.62
C LYS A 388 0.51 4.98 -27.34
N GLN A 389 -0.18 4.46 -28.36
CA GLN A 389 -1.53 3.91 -28.26
C GLN A 389 -1.58 2.46 -27.71
N ASN A 390 -0.45 1.93 -27.23
CA ASN A 390 -0.31 0.55 -26.74
C ASN A 390 -0.63 -0.50 -27.82
N LYS A 391 -0.41 -0.18 -29.10
CA LYS A 391 -0.60 -1.09 -30.26
C LYS A 391 0.75 -1.71 -30.67
N PHE A 392 1.36 -2.44 -29.75
CA PHE A 392 2.71 -3.01 -29.91
C PHE A 392 2.83 -3.99 -31.07
N LYS A 393 1.76 -4.75 -31.38
CA LYS A 393 1.73 -5.58 -32.59
C LYS A 393 1.91 -4.74 -33.85
N GLU A 394 1.05 -3.73 -34.04
CA GLU A 394 1.08 -2.86 -35.23
C GLU A 394 2.43 -2.15 -35.35
N ALA A 395 2.97 -1.66 -34.23
CA ALA A 395 4.30 -1.06 -34.18
C ALA A 395 5.38 -2.05 -34.66
N SER A 396 5.33 -3.31 -34.22
CA SER A 396 6.35 -4.31 -34.53
C SER A 396 6.26 -4.87 -35.96
N GLU A 397 5.04 -4.98 -36.51
CA GLU A 397 4.81 -5.36 -37.91
C GLU A 397 5.42 -4.34 -38.90
N VAL A 398 5.60 -3.09 -38.47
CA VAL A 398 6.26 -2.05 -39.25
C VAL A 398 7.75 -1.95 -38.88
N PHE A 399 8.07 -1.82 -37.60
CA PHE A 399 9.41 -1.48 -37.15
C PHE A 399 10.42 -2.60 -37.34
N LEU A 400 10.06 -3.85 -37.05
CA LEU A 400 11.00 -4.96 -37.18
C LEU A 400 11.43 -5.12 -38.65
N PRO A 401 10.53 -5.24 -39.65
CA PRO A 401 10.92 -5.34 -41.06
C PRO A 401 11.75 -4.17 -41.58
N GLU A 402 11.43 -2.95 -41.16
CA GLU A 402 12.18 -1.76 -41.59
C GLU A 402 13.64 -1.79 -41.12
N LEU A 403 13.91 -2.27 -39.90
CA LEU A 403 15.26 -2.30 -39.34
C LEU A 403 16.22 -3.24 -40.09
N TYR A 404 15.71 -4.25 -40.81
CA TYR A 404 16.55 -5.20 -41.56
C TYR A 404 16.39 -5.12 -43.08
N GLY A 405 15.38 -4.41 -43.63
CA GLY A 405 15.09 -4.38 -45.07
C GLY A 405 15.77 -3.27 -45.89
N ASN A 406 16.56 -2.36 -45.28
CA ASN A 406 17.24 -1.29 -46.01
C ASN A 406 18.66 -1.02 -45.48
N ILE A 407 19.65 -0.98 -46.38
CA ILE A 407 21.08 -0.76 -46.06
C ILE A 407 21.29 0.50 -45.19
N ARG A 408 20.52 1.57 -45.37
CA ARG A 408 20.61 2.80 -44.55
C ARG A 408 20.11 2.61 -43.10
N LEU A 409 19.17 1.70 -42.86
CA LEU A 409 18.59 1.40 -41.54
C LEU A 409 19.41 0.33 -40.78
N SER A 410 20.30 -0.39 -41.48
CA SER A 410 21.27 -1.29 -40.86
C SER A 410 22.32 -0.57 -40.02
N ASP A 411 22.66 0.67 -40.38
CA ASP A 411 23.51 1.55 -39.56
C ASP A 411 22.79 1.99 -38.29
N ASP A 412 21.50 2.29 -38.36
CA ASP A 412 20.69 2.63 -37.17
C ASP A 412 20.56 1.42 -36.24
N LEU A 413 20.28 0.23 -36.78
CA LEU A 413 20.29 -1.01 -36.00
C LEU A 413 21.67 -1.29 -35.38
N ARG A 414 22.74 -1.06 -36.12
CA ARG A 414 24.12 -1.21 -35.62
C ARG A 414 24.42 -0.20 -34.51
N ASN A 415 23.98 1.04 -34.65
CA ASN A 415 24.17 2.07 -33.62
C ASN A 415 23.40 1.70 -32.35
N ILE A 416 22.12 1.31 -32.48
CA ILE A 416 21.30 0.81 -31.36
C ILE A 416 22.02 -0.35 -30.67
N LEU A 417 22.44 -1.37 -31.43
CA LEU A 417 23.13 -2.51 -30.85
C LEU A 417 24.45 -2.10 -30.19
N THR A 418 25.26 -1.25 -30.84
CA THR A 418 26.52 -0.74 -30.28
C THR A 418 26.30 -0.06 -28.94
N ASP A 419 25.33 0.85 -28.87
CA ASP A 419 25.02 1.61 -27.66
C ASP A 419 24.47 0.69 -26.57
N VAL A 420 23.54 -0.21 -26.91
CA VAL A 420 23.00 -1.23 -25.99
C VAL A 420 24.12 -2.12 -25.45
N TYR A 421 25.01 -2.63 -26.31
CA TYR A 421 26.13 -3.47 -25.89
C TYR A 421 27.11 -2.73 -24.98
N ASN A 422 27.42 -1.47 -25.28
CA ASN A 422 28.27 -0.63 -24.43
C ASN A 422 27.65 -0.44 -23.03
N ILE A 423 26.34 -0.25 -22.94
CA ILE A 423 25.61 -0.10 -21.68
C ILE A 423 25.61 -1.40 -20.87
N ILE A 424 25.28 -2.54 -21.50
CA ILE A 424 25.21 -3.83 -20.79
C ILE A 424 26.61 -4.35 -20.41
N SER A 425 27.63 -4.10 -21.23
CA SER A 425 29.02 -4.54 -20.98
C SER A 425 29.83 -3.64 -20.05
N ASN A 426 29.29 -2.47 -19.63
CA ASN A 426 30.03 -1.41 -18.96
C ASN A 426 31.30 -0.98 -19.76
N GLY A 427 31.23 -0.99 -21.09
CA GLY A 427 32.35 -0.68 -21.97
C GLY A 427 33.38 -1.80 -22.16
N GLY A 428 33.09 -3.03 -21.72
CA GLY A 428 33.88 -4.23 -22.02
C GLY A 428 33.64 -4.81 -23.41
N SER A 429 34.56 -5.65 -23.91
CA SER A 429 34.43 -6.38 -25.17
C SER A 429 33.41 -7.52 -25.08
N MET A 430 32.53 -7.68 -26.07
CA MET A 430 31.43 -8.65 -26.06
C MET A 430 31.43 -9.58 -27.28
N PRO A 431 31.06 -10.88 -27.16
CA PRO A 431 31.12 -11.89 -28.22
C PRO A 431 30.39 -11.63 -29.53
N ASN A 432 29.55 -10.60 -29.59
CA ASN A 432 28.76 -10.34 -30.78
C ASN A 432 29.62 -9.70 -31.89
N THR A 433 30.11 -10.54 -32.80
CA THR A 433 30.99 -10.12 -33.88
C THR A 433 30.30 -9.21 -34.91
N PHE A 434 28.95 -9.18 -34.93
CA PHE A 434 28.16 -8.26 -35.74
C PHE A 434 28.46 -6.78 -35.41
N VAL A 435 28.79 -6.48 -34.16
CA VAL A 435 29.00 -5.11 -33.67
C VAL A 435 30.48 -4.72 -33.75
N GLN A 436 31.37 -5.72 -33.80
CA GLN A 436 32.81 -5.54 -33.68
C GLN A 436 33.53 -5.17 -34.98
N SER A 437 33.02 -5.54 -36.16
CA SER A 437 33.72 -5.23 -37.42
C SER A 437 32.79 -4.80 -38.55
N HIS A 438 33.17 -3.72 -39.23
CA HIS A 438 32.44 -3.18 -40.39
C HIS A 438 32.45 -4.16 -41.60
N GLU A 439 33.52 -4.96 -41.74
CA GLU A 439 33.66 -5.97 -42.80
C GLU A 439 32.73 -7.19 -42.59
N LEU A 440 32.54 -7.63 -41.34
CA LEU A 440 31.56 -8.68 -41.00
C LEU A 440 30.11 -8.19 -41.12
N VAL A 441 29.89 -6.86 -41.06
CA VAL A 441 28.58 -6.23 -41.30
C VAL A 441 28.29 -6.24 -42.80
N GLU A 442 29.16 -5.71 -43.65
CA GLU A 442 28.94 -5.69 -45.11
C GLU A 442 28.72 -7.09 -45.70
N THR A 443 29.44 -8.09 -45.19
CA THR A 443 29.31 -9.49 -45.63
C THR A 443 28.21 -10.27 -44.89
N GLY A 444 27.65 -9.71 -43.82
CA GLY A 444 26.67 -10.35 -42.93
C GLY A 444 25.26 -9.79 -42.99
N ILE A 445 25.05 -8.63 -43.62
CA ILE A 445 23.73 -7.97 -43.72
C ILE A 445 22.69 -8.87 -44.38
N GLN A 446 22.97 -9.42 -45.56
CA GLN A 446 22.02 -10.27 -46.28
C GLN A 446 21.63 -11.50 -45.45
N ARG A 447 22.60 -12.06 -44.71
CA ARG A 447 22.36 -13.15 -43.78
C ARG A 447 21.47 -12.73 -42.61
N MET A 448 21.75 -11.57 -42.01
CA MET A 448 20.94 -11.04 -40.91
C MET A 448 19.51 -10.76 -41.36
N GLU A 449 19.31 -10.20 -42.55
CA GLU A 449 18.00 -9.99 -43.16
C GLU A 449 17.22 -11.30 -43.27
N MET A 450 17.84 -12.37 -43.78
CA MET A 450 17.21 -13.68 -43.91
C MET A 450 16.88 -14.33 -42.56
N VAL A 451 17.77 -14.19 -41.58
CA VAL A 451 17.56 -14.69 -40.21
C VAL A 451 16.42 -13.96 -39.52
N MET A 452 16.42 -12.63 -39.58
CA MET A 452 15.38 -11.79 -38.98
C MET A 452 14.02 -12.03 -39.62
N ASP A 453 13.97 -12.17 -40.96
CA ASP A 453 12.73 -12.49 -41.68
C ASP A 453 12.18 -13.88 -41.30
N ALA A 454 13.05 -14.90 -41.17
CA ALA A 454 12.63 -16.22 -40.71
C ALA A 454 12.07 -16.19 -39.27
N LEU A 455 12.69 -15.42 -38.37
CA LEU A 455 12.20 -15.26 -37.01
C LEU A 455 10.93 -14.43 -36.91
N TYR A 456 10.81 -13.36 -37.69
CA TYR A 456 9.59 -12.57 -37.81
C TYR A 456 8.41 -13.46 -38.24
N LYS A 457 8.62 -14.37 -39.19
CA LYS A 457 7.63 -15.40 -39.56
C LYS A 457 7.29 -16.32 -38.39
N ASN A 458 8.27 -16.80 -37.61
CA ASN A 458 8.00 -17.61 -36.42
C ASN A 458 7.17 -16.87 -35.36
N MET A 459 7.37 -15.56 -35.20
CA MET A 459 6.54 -14.75 -34.29
C MET A 459 5.08 -14.73 -34.74
N ASN A 460 4.81 -14.97 -36.03
CA ASN A 460 3.47 -15.15 -36.59
C ASN A 460 2.50 -14.02 -36.19
N LEU A 461 3.00 -12.78 -36.19
CA LEU A 461 2.28 -11.61 -35.69
C LEU A 461 0.95 -11.41 -36.42
N GLY A 462 0.89 -11.71 -37.72
CA GLY A 462 -0.32 -11.55 -38.53
C GLY A 462 -1.54 -12.37 -38.08
N GLN A 463 -1.34 -13.46 -37.34
CA GLN A 463 -2.44 -14.29 -36.77
C GLN A 463 -2.74 -13.94 -35.30
N LYS A 464 -1.99 -13.02 -34.71
CA LYS A 464 -2.09 -12.67 -33.29
C LYS A 464 -2.92 -11.41 -33.09
N THR A 465 -3.54 -11.33 -31.91
CA THR A 465 -4.02 -10.04 -31.38
C THR A 465 -2.83 -9.22 -30.87
N ASN A 466 -3.06 -7.98 -30.40
CA ASN A 466 -2.00 -7.21 -29.76
C ASN A 466 -1.29 -8.02 -28.67
N VAL A 467 0.03 -7.87 -28.49
CA VAL A 467 0.77 -8.78 -27.62
C VAL A 467 0.35 -8.61 -26.16
N LYS A 468 0.04 -9.74 -25.52
CA LYS A 468 -0.58 -9.82 -24.19
C LYS A 468 0.43 -10.24 -23.12
N MET A 469 1.53 -9.51 -22.96
CA MET A 469 2.54 -9.88 -21.95
C MET A 469 1.97 -9.86 -20.53
N LEU A 470 1.14 -8.86 -20.21
CA LEU A 470 0.30 -8.81 -19.01
C LEU A 470 -1.10 -8.26 -19.30
N ASN A 471 -1.40 -7.88 -20.55
CA ASN A 471 -2.60 -7.11 -20.91
C ASN A 471 -3.92 -7.75 -20.50
N THR A 472 -4.04 -9.09 -20.41
CA THR A 472 -5.32 -9.71 -20.01
C THR A 472 -5.55 -9.76 -18.51
N GLU A 473 -4.49 -9.64 -17.72
CA GLU A 473 -4.54 -9.70 -16.25
C GLU A 473 -4.39 -8.30 -15.64
N ALA A 474 -3.97 -7.31 -16.44
CA ALA A 474 -3.78 -5.93 -16.03
C ALA A 474 -4.35 -4.93 -17.04
N ASN A 475 -5.19 -4.00 -16.57
CA ASN A 475 -5.77 -2.91 -17.36
C ASN A 475 -4.80 -1.74 -17.46
N ALA A 476 -4.89 -1.00 -18.57
CA ALA A 476 -4.08 0.18 -18.86
C ALA A 476 -4.24 1.28 -17.81
N VAL A 477 -5.42 1.36 -17.21
CA VAL A 477 -5.79 2.37 -16.23
C VAL A 477 -6.64 1.69 -15.16
N GLU A 478 -6.30 1.91 -13.91
CA GLU A 478 -7.10 1.52 -12.75
C GLU A 478 -7.39 2.76 -11.90
N SER A 479 -8.56 2.81 -11.28
CA SER A 479 -8.85 3.84 -10.28
C SER A 479 -9.53 3.30 -9.03
N TRP A 480 -9.30 3.99 -7.93
CA TRP A 480 -9.91 3.75 -6.64
C TRP A 480 -10.39 5.06 -6.06
N ILE A 481 -11.54 5.01 -5.39
CA ILE A 481 -12.05 6.10 -4.57
C ILE A 481 -11.69 5.79 -3.12
N MET A 482 -11.11 6.76 -2.43
CA MET A 482 -10.62 6.62 -1.07
C MET A 482 -11.08 7.83 -0.26
N ASP A 483 -11.63 7.59 0.92
CA ASP A 483 -12.02 8.66 1.82
C ASP A 483 -11.02 8.83 2.95
N SER A 484 -10.62 10.08 3.21
CA SER A 484 -9.94 10.45 4.45
C SER A 484 -10.93 11.18 5.34
N ILE A 485 -11.16 10.63 6.53
CA ILE A 485 -12.17 11.09 7.48
C ILE A 485 -11.47 11.72 8.68
N ASN A 486 -11.86 12.95 9.00
CA ASN A 486 -11.46 13.62 10.23
C ASN A 486 -12.48 13.32 11.34
N ALA A 487 -12.37 12.14 11.95
CA ALA A 487 -13.28 11.73 13.00
C ALA A 487 -12.98 12.47 14.32
N GLU A 488 -14.01 13.05 14.94
CA GLU A 488 -13.90 13.74 16.23
C GLU A 488 -14.67 12.96 17.30
N VAL A 489 -13.99 12.60 18.39
CA VAL A 489 -14.60 11.97 19.57
C VAL A 489 -14.71 13.02 20.68
N THR A 490 -15.91 13.17 21.22
CA THR A 490 -16.21 14.06 22.35
C THR A 490 -16.59 13.25 23.58
N ILE A 491 -16.37 13.82 24.76
CA ILE A 491 -16.74 13.23 26.05
C ILE A 491 -17.48 14.28 26.87
N PHE A 492 -18.60 13.89 27.47
CA PHE A 492 -19.42 14.76 28.30
C PHE A 492 -19.70 14.11 29.67
N PRO A 493 -19.49 14.83 30.78
CA PRO A 493 -18.87 16.16 30.85
C PRO A 493 -17.36 16.13 30.55
N THR A 494 -16.76 17.27 30.18
CA THR A 494 -15.30 17.38 29.98
C THR A 494 -14.53 17.53 31.30
N GLU A 495 -15.20 18.07 32.32
CA GLU A 495 -14.71 18.19 33.69
C GLU A 495 -15.87 18.01 34.68
N ALA A 496 -15.62 17.39 35.84
CA ALA A 496 -16.62 17.21 36.88
C ALA A 496 -16.00 17.10 38.28
N ASP A 497 -16.71 17.58 39.29
CA ASP A 497 -16.44 17.27 40.69
C ASP A 497 -17.30 16.06 41.11
N VAL A 498 -16.68 15.04 41.72
CA VAL A 498 -17.37 13.79 42.12
C VAL A 498 -17.07 13.49 43.58
N CYS A 499 -18.10 13.19 44.36
CA CYS A 499 -17.98 12.88 45.78
C CYS A 499 -17.65 11.39 45.95
N LEU A 500 -16.99 11.03 47.04
CA LEU A 500 -16.64 9.63 47.30
C LEU A 500 -17.89 8.74 47.30
N GLY A 501 -17.88 7.68 46.49
CA GLY A 501 -18.98 6.73 46.35
C GLY A 501 -20.11 7.17 45.40
N ASP A 502 -20.15 8.42 44.96
CA ASP A 502 -21.20 8.90 44.05
C ASP A 502 -20.89 8.54 42.58
N PRO A 503 -21.88 8.05 41.82
CA PRO A 503 -21.73 7.79 40.40
C PRO A 503 -21.83 9.07 39.57
N LEU A 504 -20.93 9.20 38.60
CA LEU A 504 -20.98 10.20 37.54
C LEU A 504 -21.25 9.50 36.21
N GLU A 505 -22.35 9.84 35.55
CA GLU A 505 -22.61 9.41 34.18
C GLU A 505 -21.68 10.16 33.20
N ILE A 506 -21.04 9.39 32.31
CA ILE A 506 -20.13 9.88 31.28
C ILE A 506 -20.62 9.37 29.93
N ARG A 507 -20.66 10.25 28.93
CA ARG A 507 -21.11 9.93 27.57
C ARG A 507 -20.03 10.26 26.55
N SER A 508 -19.79 9.37 25.59
CA SER A 508 -18.98 9.63 24.41
C SER A 508 -19.87 10.04 23.25
N GLY A 509 -19.54 11.15 22.59
CA GLY A 509 -20.02 11.46 21.25
C GLY A 509 -18.95 11.16 20.21
N TYR A 510 -19.35 10.96 18.96
CA TYR A 510 -18.42 10.89 17.84
C TYR A 510 -19.09 11.39 16.57
N TYR A 511 -18.28 11.91 15.64
CA TYR A 511 -18.69 12.28 14.30
C TYR A 511 -17.76 11.56 13.29
N THR A 512 -18.25 10.51 12.63
CA THR A 512 -17.52 9.72 11.62
C THR A 512 -18.47 9.15 10.57
N PHE A 513 -17.94 8.73 9.40
CA PHE A 513 -18.64 7.80 8.50
C PHE A 513 -18.34 6.35 8.92
N TYR A 514 -19.34 5.49 8.80
CA TYR A 514 -19.22 4.04 8.96
C TYR A 514 -20.25 3.34 8.09
N GLU A 515 -20.02 2.07 7.76
CA GLU A 515 -20.95 1.25 7.00
C GLU A 515 -21.74 0.29 7.93
N PRO A 516 -23.01 0.56 8.26
CA PRO A 516 -23.74 -0.19 9.28
C PRO A 516 -23.96 -1.68 8.97
N GLU A 517 -23.81 -2.09 7.72
CA GLU A 517 -23.96 -3.49 7.30
C GLU A 517 -22.70 -4.32 7.54
N VAL A 518 -21.54 -3.69 7.70
CA VAL A 518 -20.23 -4.36 7.82
C VAL A 518 -19.40 -3.89 9.01
N GLU A 519 -19.79 -2.80 9.68
CA GLU A 519 -19.11 -2.22 10.84
C GLU A 519 -20.05 -2.02 12.03
N ASP A 520 -19.51 -2.20 13.24
CA ASP A 520 -20.14 -1.84 14.52
C ASP A 520 -19.15 -1.03 15.39
N PHE A 521 -19.62 -0.42 16.47
CA PHE A 521 -18.78 0.40 17.35
C PHE A 521 -18.43 -0.29 18.67
N GLU A 522 -17.16 -0.16 19.07
CA GLU A 522 -16.69 -0.53 20.40
C GLU A 522 -16.03 0.68 21.09
N TYR A 523 -16.34 0.86 22.38
CA TYR A 523 -15.84 1.95 23.21
C TYR A 523 -14.93 1.37 24.28
N HIS A 524 -13.68 1.80 24.27
CA HIS A 524 -12.67 1.36 25.21
C HIS A 524 -12.51 2.45 26.26
N TRP A 525 -13.12 2.25 27.42
CA TRP A 525 -13.09 3.17 28.53
C TRP A 525 -11.94 2.83 29.46
N SER A 526 -11.28 3.85 29.99
CA SER A 526 -10.29 3.67 31.05
C SER A 526 -10.20 4.86 31.98
N THR A 527 -9.71 4.63 33.20
CA THR A 527 -9.41 5.69 34.16
C THR A 527 -8.01 5.55 34.72
N SER A 528 -7.41 6.66 35.12
CA SER A 528 -6.06 6.66 35.72
C SER A 528 -5.96 5.86 37.02
N ASN A 529 -7.09 5.57 37.67
CA ASN A 529 -7.23 4.83 38.93
C ASN A 529 -6.38 5.41 40.08
N LYS A 530 -6.11 6.72 40.04
CA LYS A 530 -5.24 7.38 41.03
C LYS A 530 -5.91 7.47 42.39
N PHE A 531 -7.22 7.68 42.41
CA PHE A 531 -8.05 7.77 43.62
C PHE A 531 -9.16 6.71 43.57
N GLY A 532 -8.80 5.50 43.16
CA GLY A 532 -9.73 4.37 43.13
C GLY A 532 -10.87 4.53 42.13
N GLY A 533 -10.68 5.33 41.06
CA GLY A 533 -11.66 5.44 39.99
C GLY A 533 -11.99 4.09 39.35
N ARG A 534 -13.28 3.87 39.13
CA ARG A 534 -13.80 2.70 38.41
C ARG A 534 -14.87 3.15 37.44
N ILE A 535 -14.90 2.50 36.29
CA ILE A 535 -15.88 2.69 35.25
C ILE A 535 -16.79 1.46 35.24
N GLN A 536 -18.09 1.66 35.07
CA GLN A 536 -19.09 0.62 34.97
C GLN A 536 -19.94 0.83 33.72
N ASP A 537 -20.18 -0.26 32.98
CA ASP A 537 -21.18 -0.28 31.90
C ASP A 537 -22.59 -0.25 32.50
N ILE A 538 -23.33 0.83 32.24
CA ILE A 538 -24.67 1.04 32.82
C ILE A 538 -25.82 0.80 31.83
N GLU A 539 -25.52 0.60 30.55
CA GLU A 539 -26.53 0.27 29.53
C GLU A 539 -26.42 -1.16 28.99
N GLY A 540 -25.23 -1.78 29.08
CA GLY A 540 -24.96 -3.16 28.69
C GLY A 540 -24.99 -4.11 29.89
N ASP A 541 -23.82 -4.63 30.28
CA ASP A 541 -23.67 -5.57 31.39
C ASP A 541 -23.18 -4.84 32.65
N PRO A 542 -24.03 -4.64 33.68
CA PRO A 542 -23.62 -3.96 34.92
C PRO A 542 -22.50 -4.67 35.70
N SER A 543 -22.22 -5.95 35.39
CA SER A 543 -21.09 -6.67 35.96
C SER A 543 -19.75 -6.40 35.26
N ASN A 544 -19.77 -5.70 34.12
CA ASN A 544 -18.61 -5.17 33.43
C ASN A 544 -18.19 -3.83 34.07
N TYR A 545 -17.34 -3.90 35.08
CA TYR A 545 -16.78 -2.73 35.76
C TYR A 545 -15.30 -2.91 36.08
N GLY A 546 -14.55 -1.82 36.14
CA GLY A 546 -13.13 -1.86 36.44
C GLY A 546 -12.40 -0.57 36.09
N VAL A 547 -11.08 -0.65 36.07
CA VAL A 547 -10.20 0.47 35.67
C VAL A 547 -10.19 0.66 34.16
N SER A 548 -10.42 -0.41 33.41
CA SER A 548 -10.62 -0.38 31.97
C SER A 548 -11.65 -1.42 31.58
N ILE A 549 -12.61 -1.02 30.75
CA ILE A 549 -13.69 -1.86 30.24
C ILE A 549 -13.90 -1.59 28.76
N VAL A 550 -14.48 -2.55 28.05
CA VAL A 550 -14.94 -2.39 26.66
C VAL A 550 -16.45 -2.49 26.65
N THR A 551 -17.12 -1.56 25.96
CA THR A 551 -18.59 -1.52 25.85
C THR A 551 -19.00 -1.34 24.39
N THR A 552 -20.25 -1.69 24.08
CA THR A 552 -20.91 -1.36 22.80
C THR A 552 -21.84 -0.14 22.93
N SER A 553 -22.12 0.31 24.15
CA SER A 553 -22.80 1.59 24.43
C SER A 553 -21.77 2.70 24.62
N ASN A 554 -22.15 3.91 24.23
CA ASN A 554 -21.37 5.13 24.40
C ASN A 554 -21.51 5.77 25.80
N ILE A 555 -22.15 5.09 26.75
CA ILE A 555 -22.47 5.62 28.08
C ILE A 555 -21.94 4.69 29.17
N VAL A 556 -21.26 5.27 30.16
CA VAL A 556 -20.72 4.58 31.34
C VAL A 556 -20.91 5.40 32.62
N SER A 557 -20.75 4.77 33.77
CA SER A 557 -20.68 5.46 35.07
C SER A 557 -19.28 5.40 35.64
N TYR A 558 -18.74 6.54 36.08
CA TYR A 558 -17.52 6.63 36.89
C TYR A 558 -17.86 6.72 38.38
N ILE A 559 -17.16 5.97 39.22
CA ILE A 559 -17.27 6.03 40.69
C ILE A 559 -15.87 6.00 41.29
N SER A 560 -15.60 6.85 42.28
CA SER A 560 -14.39 6.73 43.10
C SER A 560 -14.66 5.85 44.33
N VAL A 561 -13.84 4.81 44.50
CA VAL A 561 -13.86 3.95 45.70
C VAL A 561 -12.77 4.30 46.72
N ALA A 562 -12.15 5.48 46.59
CA ALA A 562 -11.21 5.99 47.58
C ALA A 562 -11.89 6.20 48.93
N THR A 563 -11.09 6.15 49.98
CA THR A 563 -11.48 6.60 51.32
C THR A 563 -11.08 8.06 51.52
N GLU A 564 -11.65 8.75 52.50
CA GLU A 564 -11.25 10.13 52.81
C GLU A 564 -9.74 10.28 53.08
N SER A 565 -9.12 9.25 53.66
CA SER A 565 -7.67 9.21 53.91
C SER A 565 -6.82 9.11 52.66
N ASP A 566 -7.39 8.65 51.54
CA ASP A 566 -6.70 8.55 50.26
C ASP A 566 -6.71 9.89 49.47
N LEU A 567 -7.53 10.84 49.90
CA LEU A 567 -7.66 12.17 49.27
C LEU A 567 -6.85 13.24 50.03
N THR A 568 -6.27 14.17 49.27
CA THR A 568 -5.66 15.38 49.80
C THR A 568 -6.71 16.45 50.10
N ASP A 569 -6.35 17.46 50.89
CA ASP A 569 -7.23 18.62 51.19
C ASP A 569 -7.38 19.58 49.99
N GLY A 570 -6.61 19.37 48.92
CA GLY A 570 -6.70 20.10 47.65
C GLY A 570 -7.47 19.32 46.59
N ASP A 571 -7.23 19.65 45.31
CA ASP A 571 -7.85 18.94 44.19
C ASP A 571 -7.25 17.54 43.98
N ASN A 572 -8.12 16.55 43.80
CA ASN A 572 -7.76 15.15 43.63
C ASN A 572 -8.17 14.69 42.23
N PHE A 573 -7.44 15.21 41.23
CA PHE A 573 -7.72 14.97 39.83
C PHE A 573 -7.38 13.54 39.37
N GLU A 574 -8.32 12.97 38.65
CA GLU A 574 -8.32 11.67 37.99
C GLU A 574 -8.74 11.87 36.54
N THR A 575 -8.13 11.14 35.61
CA THR A 575 -8.50 11.21 34.18
C THR A 575 -9.35 10.01 33.81
N VAL A 576 -10.41 10.24 33.02
CA VAL A 576 -11.18 9.20 32.35
C VAL A 576 -10.99 9.38 30.84
N GLU A 577 -10.56 8.33 30.14
CA GLU A 577 -10.30 8.30 28.70
C GLU A 577 -11.30 7.36 28.01
N VAL A 578 -11.71 7.72 26.80
CA VAL A 578 -12.42 6.85 25.86
C VAL A 578 -11.69 6.80 24.53
N VAL A 579 -11.52 5.60 24.01
CA VAL A 579 -11.08 5.35 22.64
C VAL A 579 -12.22 4.64 21.89
N VAL A 580 -12.65 5.21 20.78
CA VAL A 580 -13.73 4.65 19.95
C VAL A 580 -13.10 3.88 18.78
N TYR A 581 -13.59 2.67 18.54
CA TYR A 581 -13.18 1.81 17.42
C TYR A 581 -14.38 1.47 16.54
N THR A 582 -14.17 1.36 15.23
CA THR A 582 -15.04 0.56 14.36
C THR A 582 -14.53 -0.88 14.33
N LYS A 583 -15.44 -1.83 14.38
CA LYS A 583 -15.18 -3.26 14.32
C LYS A 583 -15.79 -3.84 13.05
N ASN A 584 -14.96 -4.41 12.20
CA ASN A 584 -15.45 -5.14 11.03
C ASN A 584 -16.20 -6.40 11.47
N LEU A 585 -17.46 -6.53 11.07
CA LEU A 585 -18.35 -7.63 11.45
C LEU A 585 -17.93 -8.98 10.86
N GLN A 586 -17.15 -9.00 9.77
CA GLN A 586 -16.68 -10.23 9.11
C GLN A 586 -15.33 -10.70 9.65
N SER A 587 -14.36 -9.79 9.77
CA SER A 587 -12.98 -10.12 10.17
C SER A 587 -12.72 -9.95 11.67
N GLY A 588 -13.54 -9.16 12.37
CA GLY A 588 -13.34 -8.78 13.77
C GLY A 588 -12.21 -7.77 13.98
N GLN A 589 -11.61 -7.23 12.90
CA GLN A 589 -10.55 -6.23 12.98
C GLN A 589 -11.08 -4.91 13.53
N LEU A 590 -10.31 -4.29 14.43
CA LEU A 590 -10.60 -2.98 15.01
C LEU A 590 -9.80 -1.88 14.31
N THR A 591 -10.47 -0.78 13.98
CA THR A 591 -9.88 0.45 13.43
C THR A 591 -10.20 1.61 14.38
N GLU A 592 -9.20 2.33 14.86
CA GLU A 592 -9.41 3.46 15.79
C GLU A 592 -10.10 4.61 15.05
N VAL A 593 -11.25 5.04 15.56
CA VAL A 593 -11.99 6.23 15.11
C VAL A 593 -11.38 7.47 15.74
N GLY A 594 -11.10 7.42 17.05
CA GLY A 594 -10.45 8.51 17.76
C GLY A 594 -10.47 8.31 19.27
N ARG A 595 -9.86 9.25 19.99
CA ARG A 595 -9.74 9.20 21.45
C ARG A 595 -9.90 10.58 22.09
N THR A 596 -10.43 10.61 23.30
CA THR A 596 -10.55 11.83 24.09
C THR A 596 -10.59 11.51 25.58
N SER A 597 -10.45 12.53 26.43
CA SER A 597 -10.42 12.36 27.88
C SER A 597 -11.10 13.50 28.62
N MET A 598 -11.64 13.20 29.79
CA MET A 598 -12.18 14.16 30.75
C MET A 598 -11.41 14.12 32.06
N VAL A 599 -11.57 15.17 32.88
CA VAL A 599 -10.97 15.25 34.21
C VAL A 599 -12.06 15.18 35.29
N VAL A 600 -11.90 14.28 36.24
CA VAL A 600 -12.74 14.19 37.43
C VAL A 600 -11.94 14.65 38.64
N ASN A 601 -12.53 15.47 39.49
CA ASN A 601 -11.95 15.90 40.76
C ASN A 601 -12.68 15.25 41.92
N ASN A 602 -12.03 14.31 42.60
CA ASN A 602 -12.66 13.57 43.68
C ASN A 602 -12.67 14.39 44.99
N LYS A 603 -13.86 14.68 45.52
CA LYS A 603 -14.08 15.51 46.72
C LYS A 603 -14.38 14.66 47.95
N LYS A 604 -13.85 15.09 49.11
CA LYS A 604 -14.09 14.44 50.42
C LYS A 604 -15.55 14.55 50.88
N THR A 605 -16.23 15.66 50.59
CA THR A 605 -17.61 15.95 51.02
C THR A 605 -18.30 16.89 50.02
N CYS A 606 -19.62 16.74 49.81
CA CYS A 606 -20.39 17.61 48.92
C CYS A 606 -21.72 18.11 49.54
N ILE A 607 -22.04 19.37 49.20
CA ILE A 607 -23.27 20.14 49.43
C ILE A 607 -23.45 20.75 50.84
N SER A 608 -22.83 21.91 51.06
CA SER A 608 -23.42 22.91 51.97
C SER A 608 -24.48 23.71 51.20
N PHE A 609 -25.64 23.97 51.81
CA PHE A 609 -26.69 24.80 51.23
C PHE A 609 -27.11 25.92 52.18
N PHE A 610 -27.63 27.02 51.65
CA PHE A 610 -28.01 28.18 52.44
C PHE A 610 -29.51 28.19 52.71
N ALA A 611 -29.89 28.31 53.99
CA ALA A 611 -31.26 28.56 54.42
C ALA A 611 -31.39 30.01 54.93
N PRO A 612 -32.25 30.84 54.32
CA PRO A 612 -32.44 32.22 54.78
C PRO A 612 -33.13 32.23 56.15
N PHE A 613 -32.85 33.27 56.94
CA PHE A 613 -33.54 33.47 58.20
C PHE A 613 -34.80 34.33 58.04
N GLU A 614 -35.90 33.85 58.59
CA GLU A 614 -37.12 34.61 58.85
C GLU A 614 -37.12 35.13 60.28
N LYS A 615 -37.57 36.37 60.51
CA LYS A 615 -37.69 36.90 61.86
C LYS A 615 -38.99 36.46 62.50
N GLU A 616 -38.91 36.01 63.74
CA GLU A 616 -40.08 35.65 64.52
C GLU A 616 -40.06 36.31 65.91
N VAL A 617 -41.20 36.89 66.29
CA VAL A 617 -41.54 37.27 67.66
C VAL A 617 -42.99 36.86 67.89
N LEU A 618 -43.22 35.75 68.57
CA LEU A 618 -44.58 35.22 68.77
C LEU A 618 -45.36 36.02 69.84
N ILE A 619 -46.61 36.34 69.54
CA ILE A 619 -47.61 36.70 70.54
C ILE A 619 -48.53 35.49 70.74
N THR A 620 -48.45 34.86 71.91
CA THR A 620 -49.38 33.79 72.29
C THR A 620 -50.45 34.33 73.21
N THR A 621 -51.65 33.74 73.17
CA THR A 621 -52.77 34.16 74.02
C THR A 621 -53.30 33.01 74.84
N PHE A 622 -53.65 33.29 76.10
CA PHE A 622 -54.37 32.35 76.96
C PHE A 622 -55.32 33.10 77.91
N SER A 623 -56.41 32.46 78.35
CA SER A 623 -57.32 33.08 79.31
C SER A 623 -56.80 32.88 80.75
N SER A 624 -56.81 33.95 81.55
CA SER A 624 -56.39 33.89 82.95
C SER A 624 -57.31 34.71 83.86
N GLN A 625 -57.89 34.03 84.86
CA GLN A 625 -58.63 34.68 85.96
C GLN A 625 -57.71 35.55 86.83
N LEU A 626 -56.44 35.15 86.98
CA LEU A 626 -55.47 35.78 87.88
C LEU A 626 -54.83 37.05 87.30
N LEU A 627 -54.48 37.03 86.00
CA LEU A 627 -53.71 38.11 85.37
C LEU A 627 -54.63 39.18 84.77
N CYS A 628 -55.73 38.77 84.14
CA CYS A 628 -56.62 39.66 83.37
C CYS A 628 -58.11 39.51 83.74
N GLY A 629 -58.42 39.06 84.96
CA GLY A 629 -59.80 38.99 85.45
C GLY A 629 -60.74 38.10 84.62
N GLY A 630 -60.20 37.08 83.95
CA GLY A 630 -60.92 36.17 83.05
C GLY A 630 -60.79 36.52 81.55
N GLY A 631 -60.18 37.66 81.23
CA GLY A 631 -59.82 38.06 79.86
C GLY A 631 -58.60 37.32 79.29
N LEU A 632 -58.26 37.63 78.05
CA LEU A 632 -57.06 37.12 77.37
C LEU A 632 -55.80 37.81 77.90
N VAL A 633 -54.78 37.02 78.20
CA VAL A 633 -53.40 37.45 78.44
C VAL A 633 -52.64 37.28 77.14
N TYR A 634 -51.98 38.34 76.68
CA TYR A 634 -51.07 38.32 75.55
C TYR A 634 -49.64 38.16 76.07
N THR A 635 -48.94 37.14 75.58
CA THR A 635 -47.56 36.82 75.96
C THR A 635 -46.64 37.02 74.76
N VAL A 636 -45.75 38.01 74.83
CA VAL A 636 -44.76 38.30 73.78
C VAL A 636 -43.48 37.52 74.07
N GLY A 637 -43.20 36.54 73.22
CA GLY A 637 -42.06 35.63 73.32
C GLY A 637 -40.70 36.29 73.08
N VAL A 638 -39.65 35.48 73.19
CA VAL A 638 -38.26 35.91 72.92
C VAL A 638 -38.10 36.11 71.39
N PRO A 639 -37.36 37.13 70.92
CA PRO A 639 -37.07 37.26 69.50
C PRO A 639 -36.21 36.10 69.00
N GLY A 640 -36.48 35.59 67.82
CA GLY A 640 -35.72 34.49 67.23
C GLY A 640 -35.73 34.51 65.71
N TYR A 641 -34.70 33.93 65.10
CA TYR A 641 -34.69 33.66 63.67
C TYR A 641 -35.10 32.21 63.41
N ILE A 642 -35.81 31.98 62.32
CA ILE A 642 -36.21 30.65 61.85
C ILE A 642 -35.55 30.39 60.51
N ALA A 643 -34.91 29.24 60.37
CA ALA A 643 -34.48 28.70 59.07
C ALA A 643 -35.27 27.43 58.76
N ARG A 644 -35.90 27.38 57.59
CA ARG A 644 -36.58 26.19 57.07
C ARG A 644 -35.81 25.62 55.90
N PHE A 645 -35.58 24.32 55.89
CA PHE A 645 -34.85 23.65 54.82
C PHE A 645 -35.32 22.21 54.62
N LYS A 646 -35.12 21.69 53.42
CA LYS A 646 -35.49 20.31 53.10
C LYS A 646 -34.49 19.35 53.75
N ALA A 647 -34.98 18.33 54.43
CA ALA A 647 -34.17 17.22 54.92
C ALA A 647 -33.45 16.54 53.75
N VAL A 648 -32.18 16.23 53.96
CA VAL A 648 -31.37 15.50 52.98
C VAL A 648 -31.49 14.02 53.27
N GLU A 649 -31.91 13.24 52.27
CA GLU A 649 -32.11 11.80 52.40
C GLU A 649 -30.83 11.10 52.88
N GLY A 650 -30.90 10.33 53.97
CA GLY A 650 -29.76 9.61 54.54
C GLY A 650 -28.92 10.39 55.55
N ALA A 651 -29.17 11.68 55.78
CA ALA A 651 -28.42 12.45 56.78
C ALA A 651 -28.78 12.03 58.22
N THR A 652 -27.76 11.80 59.05
CA THR A 652 -27.90 11.49 60.49
C THR A 652 -27.86 12.74 61.39
N SER A 653 -27.26 13.84 60.94
CA SER A 653 -27.29 15.15 61.63
C SER A 653 -26.91 16.31 60.68
N TYR A 654 -26.89 17.55 61.18
CA TYR A 654 -26.53 18.74 60.39
C TYR A 654 -25.57 19.66 61.17
N MET A 655 -24.65 20.30 60.45
CA MET A 655 -23.81 21.40 60.96
C MET A 655 -24.23 22.72 60.34
N GLY A 656 -24.03 23.82 61.07
CA GLY A 656 -24.45 25.16 60.65
C GLY A 656 -23.40 26.24 60.89
N LYS A 657 -23.34 27.23 59.99
CA LYS A 657 -22.61 28.50 60.14
C LYS A 657 -23.53 29.68 59.87
N ILE A 658 -23.70 30.57 60.86
CA ILE A 658 -24.58 31.75 60.72
C ILE A 658 -23.91 32.82 59.84
N LEU A 659 -24.63 33.30 58.82
CA LEU A 659 -24.25 34.46 58.03
C LEU A 659 -24.66 35.76 58.74
N LYS A 660 -23.67 36.53 59.19
CA LYS A 660 -23.86 37.79 59.93
C LYS A 660 -24.18 38.95 58.98
N LYS A 661 -24.66 40.06 59.55
CA LYS A 661 -25.03 41.29 58.82
C LYS A 661 -23.89 41.87 57.99
N ASP A 662 -22.65 41.67 58.41
CA ASP A 662 -21.43 42.16 57.74
C ASP A 662 -20.94 41.24 56.60
N GLY A 663 -21.67 40.15 56.32
CA GLY A 663 -21.33 39.17 55.28
C GLY A 663 -20.32 38.12 55.73
N THR A 664 -19.89 38.11 56.99
CA THR A 664 -19.00 37.07 57.52
C THR A 664 -19.77 35.91 58.13
N TYR A 665 -19.18 34.72 58.12
CA TYR A 665 -19.72 33.55 58.80
C TYR A 665 -19.26 33.48 60.27
N GLY A 666 -20.16 33.04 61.14
CA GLY A 666 -19.83 32.66 62.52
C GLY A 666 -19.09 31.33 62.61
N ASP A 667 -18.76 30.94 63.85
CA ASP A 667 -18.21 29.62 64.12
C ASP A 667 -19.20 28.52 63.73
N GLU A 668 -18.66 27.36 63.40
CA GLU A 668 -19.43 26.19 63.03
C GLU A 668 -19.95 25.44 64.26
N PHE A 669 -21.19 24.97 64.21
CA PHE A 669 -21.81 24.22 65.32
C PHE A 669 -22.79 23.17 64.80
N VAL A 670 -23.05 22.14 65.62
CA VAL A 670 -24.08 21.13 65.33
C VAL A 670 -25.46 21.75 65.54
N LEU A 671 -26.37 21.59 64.59
CA LEU A 671 -27.75 22.02 64.73
C LEU A 671 -28.48 21.10 65.72
N SER A 672 -28.75 21.62 66.92
CA SER A 672 -29.59 20.96 67.93
C SER A 672 -31.04 21.43 67.82
N ASP A 673 -31.99 20.60 68.27
CA ASP A 673 -33.41 20.93 68.37
C ASP A 673 -34.09 21.27 67.02
N LEU A 674 -33.77 20.49 65.97
CA LEU A 674 -34.48 20.55 64.68
C LEU A 674 -35.90 20.00 64.82
N GLU A 675 -36.90 20.79 64.42
CA GLU A 675 -38.31 20.37 64.40
C GLU A 675 -38.69 19.89 63.00
N ASP A 676 -39.30 18.70 62.91
CA ASP A 676 -39.91 18.21 61.67
C ASP A 676 -41.28 18.85 61.50
N ILE A 677 -41.41 19.68 60.46
CA ILE A 677 -42.64 20.43 60.17
C ILE A 677 -43.48 19.79 59.05
N GLY A 678 -43.12 18.57 58.61
CA GLY A 678 -43.79 17.83 57.53
C GLY A 678 -43.25 18.13 56.13
N ASP A 679 -43.67 17.35 55.13
CA ASP A 679 -43.26 17.46 53.72
C ASP A 679 -41.72 17.47 53.51
N ASP A 680 -41.00 16.64 54.27
CA ASP A 680 -39.54 16.56 54.30
C ASP A 680 -38.85 17.88 54.67
N MET A 681 -39.51 18.77 55.42
CA MET A 681 -38.93 20.05 55.85
C MET A 681 -38.56 20.02 57.34
N LEU A 682 -37.37 20.55 57.63
CA LEU A 682 -36.87 20.78 58.98
C LEU A 682 -36.84 22.27 59.29
N GLU A 683 -37.16 22.62 60.53
CA GLU A 683 -37.13 23.97 61.08
C GLU A 683 -36.07 24.09 62.17
N TYR A 684 -35.24 25.12 62.08
CA TYR A 684 -34.23 25.47 63.08
C TYR A 684 -34.53 26.84 63.69
N HIS A 685 -34.57 26.91 65.02
CA HIS A 685 -34.78 28.15 65.77
C HIS A 685 -33.48 28.68 66.38
N LEU A 686 -33.19 29.95 66.13
CA LEU A 686 -32.10 30.69 66.75
C LEU A 686 -32.65 31.84 67.60
N GLY A 687 -32.71 31.67 68.92
CA GLY A 687 -33.09 32.74 69.85
C GLY A 687 -32.06 33.87 69.90
N VAL A 688 -32.49 35.13 69.77
CA VAL A 688 -31.62 36.30 69.80
C VAL A 688 -32.17 37.42 70.69
N GLY A 689 -31.29 38.13 71.39
CA GLY A 689 -31.67 39.33 72.14
C GLY A 689 -32.26 39.10 73.53
N PRO A 690 -33.07 40.04 74.05
CA PRO A 690 -33.53 40.02 75.42
C PRO A 690 -34.55 38.89 75.66
N ILE A 691 -34.23 38.01 76.61
CA ILE A 691 -35.05 36.86 77.04
C ILE A 691 -36.29 37.23 77.85
N ASN A 692 -36.58 38.52 78.02
CA ASN A 692 -37.71 38.97 78.82
C ASN A 692 -39.02 38.71 78.06
N VAL A 693 -39.92 37.95 78.69
CA VAL A 693 -41.26 37.68 78.20
C VAL A 693 -42.20 38.75 78.78
N LEU A 694 -42.92 39.48 77.91
CA LEU A 694 -43.97 40.41 78.36
C LEU A 694 -45.29 39.65 78.46
N GLN A 695 -45.99 39.80 79.58
CA GLN A 695 -47.38 39.37 79.73
C GLN A 695 -48.23 40.61 80.03
N THR A 696 -49.23 40.86 79.20
CA THR A 696 -50.13 42.01 79.35
C THR A 696 -51.57 41.62 79.02
N CYS A 697 -52.53 42.38 79.57
CA CYS A 697 -53.94 42.29 79.21
C CYS A 697 -54.31 43.23 78.07
N ASP A 698 -53.37 44.07 77.60
CA ASP A 698 -53.57 45.03 76.52
C ASP A 698 -52.89 44.51 75.23
N GLN A 699 -53.71 44.24 74.22
CA GLN A 699 -53.22 43.81 72.92
C GLN A 699 -52.29 44.85 72.27
N ALA A 700 -52.59 46.14 72.42
CA ALA A 700 -51.79 47.20 71.81
C ALA A 700 -50.40 47.28 72.44
N GLU A 701 -50.30 47.02 73.75
CA GLU A 701 -49.01 46.95 74.45
C GLU A 701 -48.20 45.71 74.01
N ALA A 702 -48.87 44.57 73.79
CA ALA A 702 -48.22 43.37 73.26
C ALA A 702 -47.69 43.57 71.83
N GLU A 703 -48.49 44.19 70.96
CA GLU A 703 -48.09 44.52 69.58
C GLU A 703 -46.95 45.55 69.56
N GLN A 704 -46.96 46.53 70.46
CA GLN A 704 -45.86 47.50 70.59
C GLN A 704 -44.55 46.83 71.02
N GLU A 705 -44.59 45.91 71.99
CA GLU A 705 -43.41 45.17 72.42
C GLU A 705 -42.92 44.18 71.37
N GLN A 706 -43.83 43.55 70.62
CA GLN A 706 -43.48 42.71 69.47
C GLN A 706 -42.72 43.52 68.41
N GLN A 707 -43.25 44.70 68.04
CA GLN A 707 -42.57 45.57 67.07
C GLN A 707 -41.21 46.03 67.58
N ARG A 708 -41.09 46.41 68.86
CA ARG A 708 -39.81 46.79 69.47
C ARG A 708 -38.77 45.67 69.39
N LYS A 709 -39.19 44.41 69.57
CA LYS A 709 -38.33 43.23 69.46
C LYS A 709 -37.95 42.93 67.99
N LEU A 710 -38.87 43.10 67.05
CA LEU A 710 -38.57 43.00 65.62
C LEU A 710 -37.55 44.06 65.16
N ASP A 711 -37.72 45.31 65.60
CA ASP A 711 -36.79 46.40 65.32
C ASP A 711 -35.40 46.14 65.94
N TYR A 712 -35.34 45.46 67.08
CA TYR A 712 -34.06 45.02 67.67
C TYR A 712 -33.35 43.99 66.79
N MET A 713 -34.09 43.05 66.18
CA MET A 713 -33.52 42.07 65.26
C MET A 713 -32.99 42.70 63.96
N ASP A 714 -33.51 43.85 63.52
CA ASP A 714 -32.91 44.63 62.42
C ASP A 714 -31.48 45.12 62.72
N ASN A 715 -31.18 45.38 63.99
CA ASN A 715 -29.84 45.75 64.41
C ASN A 715 -28.87 44.56 64.35
N ILE A 716 -29.32 43.36 64.74
CA ILE A 716 -28.54 42.11 64.65
C ILE A 716 -28.31 41.70 63.19
N GLY A 717 -29.38 41.70 62.39
CA GLY A 717 -29.35 41.53 60.93
C GLY A 717 -28.68 40.25 60.42
N HIS A 718 -28.80 39.12 61.13
CA HIS A 718 -28.39 37.83 60.58
C HIS A 718 -29.22 37.51 59.33
N GLN A 719 -28.54 37.03 58.27
CA GLN A 719 -29.13 36.87 56.95
C GLN A 719 -29.65 35.45 56.69
N GLY A 720 -29.02 34.45 57.33
CA GLY A 720 -29.37 33.04 57.22
C GLY A 720 -28.28 32.15 57.78
N ILE A 721 -28.33 30.87 57.43
CA ILE A 721 -27.40 29.85 57.88
C ILE A 721 -26.96 28.97 56.71
N GLU A 722 -25.66 28.74 56.60
CA GLU A 722 -25.12 27.69 55.72
C GLU A 722 -25.19 26.37 56.49
N ILE A 723 -25.79 25.36 55.87
CA ILE A 723 -26.09 24.06 56.46
C ILE A 723 -25.34 22.97 55.69
N THR A 724 -24.65 22.10 56.41
CA THR A 724 -23.96 20.94 55.86
C THR A 724 -24.59 19.66 56.45
N PRO A 725 -25.14 18.77 55.62
CA PRO A 725 -25.63 17.47 56.08
C PRO A 725 -24.46 16.57 56.50
N ILE A 726 -24.65 15.82 57.58
CA ILE A 726 -23.76 14.76 58.03
C ILE A 726 -24.49 13.44 57.76
N PHE A 727 -23.89 12.57 56.96
CA PHE A 727 -24.43 11.26 56.61
C PHE A 727 -23.95 10.20 57.61
#